data_AF-A0A9E7IA03-F1
#
_entry.id   AF-A0A9E7IA03-F1
#
_cell.length_a   1.000
_cell.length_b   1.000
_cell.length_c   1.000
_cell.angle_alpha   90.00
_cell.angle_beta   90.00
_cell.angle_gamma   90.00
#
_symmetry.space_group_name_H-M   'P 1'
#
loop_
_entity.id
_entity.type
_entity.pdbx_description
1 polymer ?
#
loop_
_entity_poly.entity_id
_entity_poly.type
_entity_poly.pdbx_seq_one_letter_code
_entity_poly.pdbx_strand_id
1 'polypeptide(L)'
;MASSALPISQSPRSFVSARHRAASRPSLAVVDASSLGGQLHRLRLGPRGSSRIGLPLRRVVVYATTADVHKKRQASGPRDRGFVGEMRALAMSLHTRDQAKEGEREADAPPIAKWEPSVEGYLRFLANSKVVHDALETIVQEAAYPCYAEFRNTGLERSEKLAKDLEWFRDQGHAIPEPSSPGVSYASYLEEISKKDPQAFICHFYNVYFGHTAGARMIGRKVAEKILDNKELEFYKWDGDLSQVLQNVRDKLNRVASNWSREEKDRCLEETRKSFHGVLLGPTLPSLLSRLLSFFHHVFDVEGPPDYSHIKQRYMDAMFRTDNVSLMRSVASYGFMLQLFLISVKTDPSNIWRCGKKAFAIGVSCMVLPFAALNLLSWFFEVQYAPDDGGRTVAAVAGVGDPNALVTIASLVSDTMFPVVAEILAELRLLNTELGRLASSVSMIIDFGWSLTIAIANVVMRTMYDQALPLVHSAMGIVAMIVFLLFVFRPWVRWIVRRTPKDGRIAEGQVLMVLLVVMAMGAVSETFGARVTDGPIIMGLLVPSASPLAVAIAEKVEVIATGLMLPLAFLNAGMLTDFSTIEHPKVFLGLQLFMLTGYVIKFFAAMAPAVYYNMPVRKAALLGLMLNFTGLMQLLIYVDSLYSQWRTERPLRRRSNPLAAPPPCRWAMETKPPPPPLPPPQLQRRGKWVVPLLASFFLSSLFISASIFSSSSSFSAAASLSRQALLLLSFSQIPTPIGDDPLFVESKLRIRPLSAVTPARPVPRLAYLISGSAGDGASLRRTLRALYHPANQYVLHLDLEAPAAERLELTATVGEDPVYTRFRNVRVVSRANLVTYRGPTMVSNTLHAAAILLKEAGDWDWFINLSASDYPLVTQDDLLYTLSSLPRDLNFIEHTSDIGWKEYHRAKPVIIDPGLYSSQKTDVFWVSEKRSVPTAFKLFTGSAWMMLSHQFIEFLLWGWDNLPRTVLMYYANFLSSPEGYFHTVICNAREFRNTTVNHDLHFISWDNPPKQHPHLLTLDDFSRMVSSNAPFARKFGRGDPVLDKIDKELLDRDPDGFVPSAWYDNLKTDTGNNLPFAVRNVTELRPGAGSQRVKALITGTFQQMPHRHLYLRPLLAENTNQP
;
A
#
# COMPACT_ATOMS: atom_id res chain seq x y z
N MET A 1 -31.86 78.54 12.55
CA MET A 1 -30.54 77.92 12.37
C MET A 1 -30.80 76.45 12.07
N ALA A 2 -30.58 75.92 10.86
CA ALA A 2 -29.36 75.87 10.02
C ALA A 2 -28.31 74.91 10.63
N SER A 3 -27.71 73.96 9.90
CA SER A 3 -27.65 73.67 8.44
C SER A 3 -27.77 72.13 8.22
N SER A 4 -28.39 71.53 7.19
CA SER A 4 -28.30 71.62 5.72
C SER A 4 -26.90 71.29 5.15
N ALA A 5 -26.68 70.43 4.15
CA ALA A 5 -27.56 69.69 3.22
C ALA A 5 -27.03 68.24 3.05
N LEU A 6 -27.82 67.18 2.76
CA LEU A 6 -28.84 66.89 1.72
C LEU A 6 -28.23 66.52 0.34
N PRO A 7 -28.89 65.63 -0.45
CA PRO A 7 -28.28 64.33 -0.83
C PRO A 7 -28.49 64.00 -2.32
N ILE A 8 -28.54 62.70 -2.70
CA ILE A 8 -29.47 62.05 -3.67
C ILE A 8 -29.00 60.59 -3.92
N SER A 9 -29.81 59.59 -4.30
CA SER A 9 -31.16 59.11 -3.88
C SER A 9 -31.29 57.65 -4.43
N GLN A 10 -32.28 56.80 -4.17
CA GLN A 10 -33.63 56.98 -3.60
C GLN A 10 -34.09 55.71 -2.83
N SER A 11 -35.25 55.78 -2.17
CA SER A 11 -35.67 54.88 -1.08
C SER A 11 -36.72 53.82 -1.43
N PRO A 12 -36.82 52.70 -0.68
CA PRO A 12 -37.95 51.77 -0.73
C PRO A 12 -39.17 52.31 0.04
N ARG A 13 -40.37 51.73 -0.21
CA ARG A 13 -41.46 51.63 0.78
C ARG A 13 -42.51 50.58 0.41
N SER A 14 -43.18 50.07 1.43
CA SER A 14 -44.39 49.23 1.34
C SER A 14 -45.66 50.07 1.22
N PHE A 15 -46.80 49.46 0.86
CA PHE A 15 -48.04 49.52 1.67
C PHE A 15 -49.06 48.45 1.24
N VAL A 16 -50.19 48.35 1.94
CA VAL A 16 -51.15 47.22 1.92
C VAL A 16 -52.53 47.64 1.38
N SER A 17 -53.13 46.80 0.53
CA SER A 17 -54.59 46.69 0.28
C SER A 17 -54.85 45.33 -0.43
N ALA A 18 -55.63 44.32 0.02
CA ALA A 18 -56.83 44.19 0.84
C ALA A 18 -58.18 44.16 0.05
N ARG A 19 -58.67 42.95 -0.33
CA ARG A 19 -60.02 42.42 0.03
C ARG A 19 -60.42 41.04 -0.57
N HIS A 20 -61.02 40.23 0.31
CA HIS A 20 -62.17 39.29 0.16
C HIS A 20 -62.31 38.16 -0.92
N ARG A 21 -62.57 36.96 -0.36
CA ARG A 21 -63.66 35.99 -0.64
C ARG A 21 -63.72 35.19 -1.97
N ALA A 22 -63.22 33.95 -1.86
CA ALA A 22 -64.00 32.69 -1.80
C ALA A 22 -64.59 31.99 -3.06
N ALA A 23 -64.58 30.65 -2.94
CA ALA A 23 -65.54 29.64 -3.46
C ALA A 23 -65.19 28.77 -4.71
N SER A 24 -65.67 27.52 -4.62
CA SER A 24 -65.95 26.51 -5.67
C SER A 24 -64.82 25.95 -6.59
N ARG A 25 -64.53 24.65 -6.41
CA ARG A 25 -64.30 23.70 -7.53
C ARG A 25 -65.65 23.40 -8.23
N PRO A 26 -65.68 22.85 -9.46
CA PRO A 26 -65.75 21.38 -9.60
C PRO A 26 -64.74 20.83 -10.65
N SER A 27 -65.08 19.72 -11.33
CA SER A 27 -64.13 18.75 -11.91
C SER A 27 -64.59 18.11 -13.23
N LEU A 28 -63.68 17.34 -13.85
CA LEU A 28 -63.91 16.27 -14.84
C LEU A 28 -64.46 16.63 -16.23
N ALA A 29 -63.66 16.33 -17.27
CA ALA A 29 -64.09 15.57 -18.45
C ALA A 29 -62.87 15.01 -19.23
N VAL A 30 -63.03 13.88 -19.92
CA VAL A 30 -62.10 13.31 -20.91
C VAL A 30 -62.91 12.96 -22.15
N VAL A 31 -62.45 13.37 -23.34
CA VAL A 31 -62.96 12.89 -24.64
C VAL A 31 -61.78 12.81 -25.62
N ASP A 32 -61.82 11.82 -26.51
CA ASP A 32 -60.82 11.49 -27.55
C ASP A 32 -61.56 11.33 -28.90
N ALA A 33 -60.98 11.79 -30.02
CA ALA A 33 -61.54 11.63 -31.38
C ALA A 33 -60.60 12.06 -32.55
N SER A 34 -59.71 11.16 -32.96
CA SER A 34 -59.41 10.77 -34.36
C SER A 34 -59.68 11.69 -35.60
N SER A 35 -58.66 11.71 -36.48
CA SER A 35 -58.72 11.51 -37.96
C SER A 35 -58.60 12.70 -38.94
N LEU A 36 -58.24 12.33 -40.20
CA LEU A 36 -58.07 13.14 -41.43
C LEU A 36 -56.85 14.09 -41.47
N GLY A 37 -56.05 14.18 -42.55
CA GLY A 37 -56.02 13.29 -43.72
C GLY A 37 -55.21 13.81 -44.94
N GLY A 38 -54.05 13.20 -45.22
CA GLY A 38 -53.35 13.27 -46.53
C GLY A 38 -52.41 14.48 -46.77
N GLN A 39 -51.62 14.51 -47.87
CA GLN A 39 -51.24 13.42 -48.79
C GLN A 39 -50.02 13.82 -49.68
N LEU A 40 -49.54 12.87 -50.51
CA LEU A 40 -48.56 13.01 -51.62
C LEU A 40 -47.10 13.26 -51.16
N HIS A 41 -46.03 12.74 -51.78
CA HIS A 41 -45.76 11.75 -52.86
C HIS A 41 -44.23 11.44 -52.77
N ARG A 42 -43.53 10.44 -53.37
CA ARG A 42 -43.67 9.27 -54.29
C ARG A 42 -42.41 8.39 -54.03
N LEU A 43 -42.09 7.21 -54.61
CA LEU A 43 -42.70 5.94 -55.06
C LEU A 43 -41.52 5.12 -55.70
N ARG A 44 -41.42 3.78 -55.82
CA ARG A 44 -42.19 2.55 -55.50
C ARG A 44 -41.21 1.36 -55.70
N LEU A 45 -41.18 0.27 -54.92
CA LEU A 45 -41.69 -1.08 -55.28
C LEU A 45 -41.19 -2.17 -54.30
N GLY A 46 -41.92 -3.30 -54.20
CA GLY A 46 -41.51 -4.54 -53.50
C GLY A 46 -41.13 -5.67 -54.48
N PRO A 47 -41.46 -6.98 -54.25
CA PRO A 47 -42.71 -7.46 -53.63
C PRO A 47 -42.66 -8.70 -52.69
N ARG A 48 -43.76 -8.87 -51.91
CA ARG A 48 -44.59 -10.08 -51.56
C ARG A 48 -43.99 -11.51 -51.59
N GLY A 49 -44.45 -12.46 -50.75
CA GLY A 49 -45.48 -12.46 -49.67
C GLY A 49 -46.15 -13.83 -49.42
N SER A 50 -47.26 -13.87 -48.66
CA SER A 50 -48.14 -15.05 -48.34
C SER A 50 -47.64 -16.05 -47.26
N SER A 51 -48.46 -16.94 -46.67
CA SER A 51 -49.57 -16.68 -45.70
C SER A 51 -50.02 -17.97 -44.93
N ARG A 52 -50.81 -17.78 -43.85
CA ARG A 52 -51.71 -18.73 -43.13
C ARG A 52 -51.18 -19.78 -42.11
N ILE A 53 -51.64 -19.61 -40.86
CA ILE A 53 -52.35 -20.56 -39.96
C ILE A 53 -51.74 -21.96 -39.68
N GLY A 54 -51.50 -22.27 -38.40
CA GLY A 54 -51.34 -23.65 -37.89
C GLY A 54 -50.89 -23.77 -36.42
N LEU A 55 -51.74 -24.34 -35.56
CA LEU A 55 -51.47 -24.81 -34.18
C LEU A 55 -52.14 -26.19 -34.01
N PRO A 56 -51.78 -27.02 -33.01
CA PRO A 56 -50.46 -27.27 -32.40
C PRO A 56 -50.13 -28.79 -32.33
N LEU A 57 -48.92 -29.21 -31.92
CA LEU A 57 -48.70 -30.42 -31.08
C LEU A 57 -47.22 -30.61 -30.63
N ARG A 58 -46.99 -31.53 -29.68
CA ARG A 58 -45.71 -31.83 -29.02
C ARG A 58 -44.93 -32.98 -29.68
N ARG A 59 -43.59 -32.87 -29.80
CA ARG A 59 -42.64 -33.91 -29.32
C ARG A 59 -41.16 -33.46 -29.26
N VAL A 60 -40.62 -33.47 -28.04
CA VAL A 60 -39.31 -34.03 -27.61
C VAL A 60 -38.10 -33.96 -28.57
N VAL A 61 -37.11 -33.14 -28.18
CA VAL A 61 -35.62 -33.28 -28.30
C VAL A 61 -35.00 -33.60 -29.67
N VAL A 62 -34.23 -32.63 -30.21
CA VAL A 62 -32.78 -32.75 -30.54
C VAL A 62 -32.11 -31.37 -30.35
N TYR A 63 -30.89 -31.31 -29.80
CA TYR A 63 -30.02 -30.12 -29.90
C TYR A 63 -29.16 -30.23 -31.17
N ALA A 64 -29.18 -29.23 -32.05
CA ALA A 64 -28.32 -29.17 -33.24
C ALA A 64 -27.76 -27.76 -33.44
N THR A 65 -26.50 -27.67 -33.89
CA THR A 65 -25.71 -26.43 -33.97
C THR A 65 -25.38 -26.05 -35.42
N THR A 66 -25.52 -24.76 -35.76
CA THR A 66 -24.79 -23.98 -36.79
C THR A 66 -25.14 -22.51 -36.54
N ALA A 67 -24.21 -21.55 -36.43
CA ALA A 67 -23.35 -20.99 -37.48
C ALA A 67 -24.18 -20.22 -38.56
N ASP A 68 -23.77 -19.03 -39.05
CA ASP A 68 -22.40 -18.50 -39.08
C ASP A 68 -22.29 -16.94 -39.19
N VAL A 69 -21.06 -16.45 -39.09
CA VAL A 69 -20.49 -15.13 -39.47
C VAL A 69 -21.17 -13.83 -38.98
N HIS A 70 -20.60 -13.29 -37.90
CA HIS A 70 -20.05 -11.93 -37.95
C HIS A 70 -18.67 -11.88 -37.28
N LYS A 71 -17.61 -11.71 -38.09
CA LYS A 71 -16.21 -11.89 -37.67
C LYS A 71 -15.69 -10.77 -36.77
N LYS A 72 -15.56 -11.04 -35.48
CA LYS A 72 -14.44 -10.50 -34.66
C LYS A 72 -13.44 -11.63 -34.42
N ARG A 73 -12.15 -11.38 -34.65
CA ARG A 73 -11.07 -12.37 -34.47
C ARG A 73 -11.07 -12.88 -33.02
N GLN A 74 -11.34 -14.17 -32.83
CA GLN A 74 -11.06 -14.86 -31.58
C GLN A 74 -9.55 -14.96 -31.38
N ALA A 75 -9.08 -14.70 -30.15
CA ALA A 75 -7.77 -15.13 -29.68
C ALA A 75 -7.95 -16.44 -28.90
N SER A 76 -7.10 -17.44 -29.15
CA SER A 76 -7.19 -18.76 -28.55
C SER A 76 -6.85 -18.76 -27.05
N GLY A 77 -7.37 -19.77 -26.33
CA GLY A 77 -7.41 -19.82 -24.87
C GLY A 77 -6.06 -20.04 -24.16
N PRO A 78 -6.04 -19.98 -22.81
CA PRO A 78 -4.80 -19.77 -22.04
C PRO A 78 -3.95 -21.03 -21.74
N ARG A 79 -3.97 -22.08 -22.59
CA ARG A 79 -3.17 -23.31 -22.35
C ARG A 79 -2.31 -23.82 -23.51
N ASP A 80 -2.56 -23.40 -24.75
CA ASP A 80 -1.79 -23.84 -25.93
C ASP A 80 -0.63 -22.89 -26.30
N ARG A 81 -0.24 -22.00 -25.39
CA ARG A 81 0.91 -21.10 -25.58
C ARG A 81 2.06 -21.63 -24.72
N GLY A 82 3.13 -22.10 -25.36
CA GLY A 82 4.34 -22.59 -24.70
C GLY A 82 5.08 -21.50 -23.91
N PHE A 83 6.36 -21.72 -23.57
CA PHE A 83 7.12 -20.79 -22.72
C PHE A 83 7.16 -19.34 -23.25
N VAL A 84 7.14 -19.13 -24.57
CA VAL A 84 7.03 -17.78 -25.17
C VAL A 84 5.69 -17.10 -24.84
N GLY A 85 4.64 -17.88 -24.56
CA GLY A 85 3.37 -17.41 -24.03
C GLY A 85 3.48 -16.88 -22.60
N GLU A 86 4.26 -17.53 -21.74
CA GLU A 86 4.57 -17.05 -20.39
C GLU A 86 5.39 -15.75 -20.46
N MET A 87 6.43 -15.70 -21.29
CA MET A 87 7.22 -14.48 -21.52
C MET A 87 6.37 -13.33 -22.09
N ARG A 88 5.46 -13.59 -23.05
CA ARG A 88 4.52 -12.56 -23.54
C ARG A 88 3.58 -12.07 -22.45
N ALA A 89 3.01 -12.96 -21.63
CA ALA A 89 2.10 -12.56 -20.56
C ALA A 89 2.80 -11.64 -19.54
N LEU A 90 4.01 -12.01 -19.11
CA LEU A 90 4.80 -11.18 -18.20
C LEU A 90 5.21 -9.84 -18.84
N ALA A 91 5.63 -9.84 -20.11
CA ALA A 91 5.93 -8.61 -20.84
C ALA A 91 4.70 -7.67 -20.93
N MET A 92 3.50 -8.19 -21.23
CA MET A 92 2.28 -7.38 -21.29
C MET A 92 1.83 -6.87 -19.91
N SER A 93 2.03 -7.63 -18.83
CA SER A 93 1.75 -7.14 -17.48
C SER A 93 2.67 -5.99 -17.01
N LEU A 94 3.81 -5.80 -17.67
CA LEU A 94 4.76 -4.70 -17.40
C LEU A 94 4.47 -3.44 -18.25
N HIS A 95 3.76 -3.57 -19.38
CA HIS A 95 3.41 -2.45 -20.26
C HIS A 95 2.16 -1.70 -19.78
N THR A 96 2.18 -0.38 -19.94
CA THR A 96 0.96 0.45 -19.83
C THR A 96 0.08 0.32 -21.06
N ARG A 97 -1.22 0.61 -20.92
CA ARG A 97 -2.20 0.57 -22.03
C ARG A 97 -1.89 1.53 -23.19
N ASP A 98 -1.16 2.61 -22.93
CA ASP A 98 -0.74 3.57 -23.96
C ASP A 98 0.51 3.09 -24.74
N GLN A 99 1.34 2.26 -24.10
CA GLN A 99 2.50 1.62 -24.74
C GLN A 99 2.08 0.37 -25.55
N ALA A 100 1.16 -0.44 -25.02
CA ALA A 100 0.64 -1.63 -25.68
C ALA A 100 -0.86 -1.81 -25.44
N LYS A 101 -1.61 -2.13 -26.51
CA LYS A 101 -3.06 -2.37 -26.46
C LYS A 101 -3.48 -3.56 -25.58
N GLU A 102 -2.55 -4.49 -25.32
CA GLU A 102 -2.70 -5.63 -24.42
C GLU A 102 -2.05 -5.38 -23.03
N GLY A 103 -1.54 -4.17 -22.76
CA GLY A 103 -0.87 -3.82 -21.52
C GLY A 103 -1.80 -3.85 -20.30
N GLU A 104 -1.32 -4.42 -19.20
CA GLU A 104 -2.12 -4.60 -17.97
C GLU A 104 -1.78 -3.57 -16.87
N ARG A 105 -0.65 -2.85 -17.00
CA ARG A 105 -0.24 -1.80 -16.06
C ARG A 105 -1.03 -0.50 -16.32
N GLU A 106 -1.32 0.25 -15.27
CA GLU A 106 -1.86 1.60 -15.38
C GLU A 106 -0.72 2.60 -15.65
N ALA A 107 -1.05 3.77 -16.23
CA ALA A 107 -0.04 4.79 -16.45
C ALA A 107 0.28 5.48 -15.12
N ASP A 108 1.43 5.17 -14.52
CA ASP A 108 1.91 5.72 -13.23
C ASP A 108 2.23 7.24 -13.27
N ALA A 109 1.81 7.96 -14.30
CA ALA A 109 2.04 9.38 -14.51
C ALA A 109 0.86 10.05 -15.27
N PRO A 110 0.61 11.36 -15.06
CA PRO A 110 -0.28 12.13 -15.94
C PRO A 110 0.24 12.12 -17.39
N PRO A 111 -0.62 12.42 -18.40
CA PRO A 111 -0.23 12.35 -19.81
C PRO A 111 1.02 13.21 -20.09
N ILE A 112 2.09 12.53 -20.51
CA ILE A 112 3.42 13.09 -20.74
C ILE A 112 3.32 14.32 -21.64
N ALA A 113 4.10 15.36 -21.31
CA ALA A 113 4.23 16.56 -22.13
C ALA A 113 4.45 16.18 -23.61
N LYS A 114 3.61 16.73 -24.50
CA LYS A 114 3.38 16.26 -25.88
C LYS A 114 4.70 16.15 -26.66
N TRP A 115 5.26 14.93 -26.72
CA TRP A 115 6.63 14.72 -27.21
C TRP A 115 6.85 15.26 -28.64
N GLU A 116 7.87 16.11 -28.75
CA GLU A 116 8.34 16.69 -30.00
C GLU A 116 9.61 15.95 -30.43
N PRO A 117 9.57 15.15 -31.51
CA PRO A 117 10.76 14.49 -32.01
C PRO A 117 11.74 15.51 -32.58
N SER A 118 13.02 15.28 -32.38
CA SER A 118 14.11 15.98 -33.06
C SER A 118 14.99 14.97 -33.80
N VAL A 119 15.53 15.36 -34.96
CA VAL A 119 16.41 14.49 -35.77
C VAL A 119 17.62 14.06 -34.94
N GLU A 120 18.24 15.00 -34.21
CA GLU A 120 19.35 14.75 -33.28
C GLU A 120 19.01 13.74 -32.18
N GLY A 121 17.87 13.89 -31.50
CA GLY A 121 17.44 12.94 -30.46
C GLY A 121 17.15 11.54 -31.03
N TYR A 122 16.69 11.48 -32.28
CA TYR A 122 16.41 10.23 -32.98
C TYR A 122 17.68 9.55 -33.53
N LEU A 123 18.66 10.33 -34.00
CA LEU A 123 19.98 9.83 -34.40
C LEU A 123 20.71 9.13 -33.25
N ARG A 124 20.68 9.70 -32.03
CA ARG A 124 21.20 9.02 -30.83
C ARG A 124 20.48 7.71 -30.53
N PHE A 125 19.17 7.65 -30.74
CA PHE A 125 18.41 6.41 -30.59
C PHE A 125 18.84 5.35 -31.63
N LEU A 126 19.06 5.73 -32.88
CA LEU A 126 19.56 4.81 -33.93
C LEU A 126 21.00 4.35 -33.65
N ALA A 127 21.89 5.26 -33.24
CA ALA A 127 23.28 4.94 -32.88
C ALA A 127 23.37 4.00 -31.65
N ASN A 128 22.56 4.24 -30.62
CA ASN A 128 22.43 3.31 -29.49
C ASN A 128 21.86 1.95 -29.94
N SER A 129 20.82 1.95 -30.78
CA SER A 129 20.20 0.72 -31.28
C SER A 129 21.18 -0.12 -32.11
N LYS A 130 22.05 0.53 -32.90
CA LYS A 130 23.10 -0.13 -33.69
C LYS A 130 24.02 -0.98 -32.82
N VAL A 131 24.57 -0.40 -31.74
CA VAL A 131 25.48 -1.13 -30.82
C VAL A 131 24.77 -2.28 -30.10
N VAL A 132 23.50 -2.10 -29.70
CA VAL A 132 22.73 -3.16 -29.03
C VAL A 132 22.39 -4.32 -29.99
N HIS A 133 22.03 -4.02 -31.25
CA HIS A 133 21.84 -5.06 -32.27
C HIS A 133 23.16 -5.73 -32.67
N ASP A 134 24.26 -4.97 -32.79
CA ASP A 134 25.59 -5.52 -33.07
C ASP A 134 26.01 -6.54 -32.00
N ALA A 135 25.81 -6.24 -30.72
CA ALA A 135 26.09 -7.16 -29.63
C ALA A 135 25.20 -8.42 -29.70
N LEU A 136 23.88 -8.27 -29.89
CA LEU A 136 22.95 -9.40 -30.01
C LEU A 136 23.31 -10.31 -31.20
N GLU A 137 23.60 -9.73 -32.36
CA GLU A 137 23.93 -10.45 -33.58
C GLU A 137 25.32 -11.12 -33.47
N THR A 138 26.30 -10.46 -32.85
CA THR A 138 27.64 -11.03 -32.59
C THR A 138 27.57 -12.23 -31.64
N ILE A 139 26.87 -12.11 -30.50
CA ILE A 139 26.73 -13.20 -29.52
C ILE A 139 26.05 -14.44 -30.13
N VAL A 140 25.03 -14.22 -30.95
CA VAL A 140 24.31 -15.28 -31.68
C VAL A 140 25.17 -15.87 -32.82
N GLN A 141 26.02 -15.06 -33.45
CA GLN A 141 26.94 -15.53 -34.50
C GLN A 141 28.14 -16.28 -33.93
N GLU A 142 28.69 -15.90 -32.78
CA GLU A 142 29.67 -16.70 -32.03
C GLU A 142 29.06 -18.02 -31.55
N ALA A 143 27.83 -17.97 -31.02
CA ALA A 143 27.07 -19.09 -30.48
C ALA A 143 27.84 -19.94 -29.43
N ALA A 144 28.40 -19.28 -28.41
CA ALA A 144 29.11 -19.92 -27.31
C ALA A 144 28.32 -21.03 -26.59
N TYR A 145 26.98 -21.01 -26.68
CA TYR A 145 26.09 -22.11 -26.27
C TYR A 145 25.32 -22.68 -27.47
N PRO A 146 25.12 -24.01 -27.57
CA PRO A 146 24.42 -24.63 -28.71
C PRO A 146 23.01 -24.08 -28.98
N CYS A 147 22.31 -23.61 -27.94
CA CYS A 147 20.99 -22.99 -28.06
C CYS A 147 21.00 -21.64 -28.80
N TYR A 148 22.14 -20.94 -28.88
CA TYR A 148 22.23 -19.67 -29.62
C TYR A 148 22.27 -19.89 -31.14
N ALA A 149 22.82 -21.02 -31.60
CA ALA A 149 22.95 -21.32 -33.03
C ALA A 149 21.59 -21.46 -33.74
N GLU A 150 20.54 -21.87 -33.02
CA GLU A 150 19.15 -21.86 -33.51
C GLU A 150 18.67 -20.44 -33.86
N PHE A 151 19.23 -19.38 -33.28
CA PHE A 151 18.80 -17.99 -33.51
C PHE A 151 19.62 -17.23 -34.57
N ARG A 152 20.53 -17.91 -35.29
CA ARG A 152 21.18 -17.33 -36.49
C ARG A 152 20.20 -17.26 -37.66
N ASN A 153 20.36 -16.25 -38.52
CA ASN A 153 19.63 -16.05 -39.78
C ASN A 153 18.11 -16.18 -39.61
N THR A 154 17.55 -15.48 -38.62
CA THR A 154 16.12 -15.50 -38.29
C THR A 154 15.26 -14.62 -39.19
N GLY A 155 15.86 -13.64 -39.87
CA GLY A 155 15.16 -12.56 -40.57
C GLY A 155 14.77 -11.39 -39.65
N LEU A 156 15.16 -11.42 -38.37
CA LEU A 156 14.93 -10.32 -37.43
C LEU A 156 16.13 -9.38 -37.29
N GLU A 157 17.32 -9.82 -37.70
CA GLU A 157 18.60 -9.09 -37.68
C GLU A 157 18.45 -7.68 -38.28
N ARG A 158 18.98 -6.65 -37.60
CA ARG A 158 18.76 -5.22 -37.89
C ARG A 158 20.04 -4.44 -38.15
N SER A 159 21.22 -4.90 -37.74
CA SER A 159 22.44 -4.08 -37.75
C SER A 159 22.84 -3.54 -39.13
N GLU A 160 22.71 -4.34 -40.18
CA GLU A 160 22.99 -3.90 -41.56
C GLU A 160 22.01 -2.80 -42.02
N LYS A 161 20.74 -2.90 -41.64
CA LYS A 161 19.71 -1.93 -42.01
C LYS A 161 19.88 -0.61 -41.25
N LEU A 162 20.24 -0.69 -39.96
CA LEU A 162 20.64 0.47 -39.15
C LEU A 162 21.89 1.16 -39.70
N ALA A 163 22.87 0.42 -40.23
CA ALA A 163 24.03 1.02 -40.91
C ALA A 163 23.59 1.85 -42.12
N LYS A 164 22.76 1.28 -43.01
CA LYS A 164 22.23 1.95 -44.20
C LYS A 164 21.40 3.20 -43.87
N ASP A 165 20.59 3.16 -42.81
CA ASP A 165 19.83 4.33 -42.36
C ASP A 165 20.75 5.44 -41.80
N LEU A 166 21.77 5.07 -41.01
CA LEU A 166 22.75 6.02 -40.47
C LEU A 166 23.63 6.64 -41.58
N GLU A 167 23.99 5.88 -42.61
CA GLU A 167 24.66 6.39 -43.81
C GLU A 167 23.76 7.33 -44.60
N TRP A 168 22.49 7.01 -44.78
CA TRP A 168 21.54 7.94 -45.40
C TRP A 168 21.44 9.29 -44.66
N PHE A 169 21.42 9.28 -43.31
CA PHE A 169 21.47 10.53 -42.54
C PHE A 169 22.79 11.30 -42.72
N ARG A 170 23.93 10.60 -42.88
CA ARG A 170 25.23 11.21 -43.19
C ARG A 170 25.21 11.89 -44.56
N ASP A 171 24.58 11.28 -45.56
CA ASP A 171 24.38 11.85 -46.89
C ASP A 171 23.41 13.04 -46.89
N GLN A 172 22.49 13.12 -45.93
CA GLN A 172 21.68 14.33 -45.68
C GLN A 172 22.44 15.43 -44.88
N GLY A 173 23.74 15.23 -44.61
CA GLY A 173 24.59 16.23 -43.94
C GLY A 173 24.52 16.22 -42.41
N HIS A 174 23.90 15.21 -41.79
CA HIS A 174 23.88 15.08 -40.33
C HIS A 174 25.14 14.36 -39.82
N ALA A 175 25.75 14.91 -38.76
CA ALA A 175 26.76 14.19 -38.00
C ALA A 175 26.10 13.04 -37.22
N ILE A 176 26.65 11.83 -37.32
CA ILE A 176 26.19 10.69 -36.51
C ILE A 176 26.80 10.85 -35.11
N PRO A 177 26.01 10.91 -34.04
CA PRO A 177 26.51 10.99 -32.67
C PRO A 177 27.12 9.65 -32.24
N GLU A 178 28.14 9.69 -31.39
CA GLU A 178 28.69 8.47 -30.78
C GLU A 178 27.65 7.77 -29.89
N PRO A 179 27.70 6.42 -29.77
CA PRO A 179 26.83 5.66 -28.89
C PRO A 179 26.95 6.15 -27.44
N SER A 180 25.82 6.49 -26.83
CA SER A 180 25.80 6.98 -25.45
C SER A 180 26.12 5.86 -24.46
N SER A 181 26.70 6.21 -23.30
CA SER A 181 27.05 5.27 -22.24
C SER A 181 25.95 4.23 -21.91
N PRO A 182 24.65 4.58 -21.78
CA PRO A 182 23.59 3.58 -21.56
C PRO A 182 23.48 2.51 -22.66
N GLY A 183 23.73 2.86 -23.92
CA GLY A 183 23.73 1.90 -25.04
C GLY A 183 24.94 0.96 -24.98
N VAL A 184 26.12 1.51 -24.73
CA VAL A 184 27.38 0.74 -24.60
C VAL A 184 27.32 -0.18 -23.37
N SER A 185 26.94 0.35 -22.21
CA SER A 185 26.82 -0.43 -20.97
C SER A 185 25.76 -1.54 -21.06
N TYR A 186 24.67 -1.34 -21.81
CA TYR A 186 23.70 -2.40 -22.05
C TYR A 186 24.25 -3.49 -23.00
N ALA A 187 25.01 -3.11 -24.04
CA ALA A 187 25.69 -4.07 -24.91
C ALA A 187 26.73 -4.92 -24.13
N SER A 188 27.59 -4.30 -23.32
CA SER A 188 28.53 -5.03 -22.47
C SER A 188 27.83 -5.91 -21.43
N TYR A 189 26.66 -5.50 -20.92
CA TYR A 189 25.84 -6.34 -20.05
C TYR A 189 25.24 -7.54 -20.78
N LEU A 190 24.78 -7.37 -22.03
CA LEU A 190 24.32 -8.49 -22.88
C LEU A 190 25.44 -9.51 -23.11
N GLU A 191 26.66 -9.05 -23.40
CA GLU A 191 27.83 -9.92 -23.47
C GLU A 191 28.10 -10.66 -22.15
N GLU A 192 28.06 -9.96 -21.02
CA GLU A 192 28.32 -10.54 -19.70
C GLU A 192 27.29 -11.64 -19.35
N ILE A 193 25.98 -11.38 -19.52
CA ILE A 193 24.96 -12.39 -19.24
C ILE A 193 25.03 -13.54 -20.25
N SER A 194 25.36 -13.28 -21.52
CA SER A 194 25.48 -14.34 -22.53
C SER A 194 26.56 -15.39 -22.22
N LYS A 195 27.53 -15.03 -21.37
CA LYS A 195 28.65 -15.86 -20.91
C LYS A 195 28.40 -16.48 -19.51
N LYS A 196 27.30 -16.12 -18.84
CA LYS A 196 26.99 -16.53 -17.45
C LYS A 196 25.65 -17.25 -17.28
N ASP A 197 24.59 -16.79 -17.96
CA ASP A 197 23.24 -17.34 -17.86
C ASP A 197 22.55 -17.24 -19.24
N PRO A 198 22.56 -18.32 -20.05
CA PRO A 198 22.03 -18.29 -21.42
C PRO A 198 20.51 -18.15 -21.46
N GLN A 199 19.80 -18.54 -20.39
CA GLN A 199 18.36 -18.33 -20.28
C GLN A 199 18.03 -16.84 -20.06
N ALA A 200 18.80 -16.13 -19.24
CA ALA A 200 18.71 -14.68 -19.09
C ALA A 200 18.98 -13.95 -20.43
N PHE A 201 20.03 -14.34 -21.17
CA PHE A 201 20.31 -13.75 -22.48
C PHE A 201 19.16 -13.93 -23.47
N ILE A 202 18.56 -15.14 -23.55
CA ILE A 202 17.44 -15.42 -24.45
C ILE A 202 16.19 -14.60 -24.09
N CYS A 203 15.98 -14.25 -22.82
CA CYS A 203 14.95 -13.31 -22.40
C CYS A 203 15.16 -11.91 -23.01
N HIS A 204 16.39 -11.40 -22.94
CA HIS A 204 16.75 -10.10 -23.52
C HIS A 204 16.62 -10.10 -25.05
N PHE A 205 17.12 -11.15 -25.72
CA PHE A 205 16.94 -11.36 -27.17
C PHE A 205 15.45 -11.30 -27.57
N TYR A 206 14.58 -12.03 -26.86
CA TYR A 206 13.14 -12.01 -27.10
C TYR A 206 12.55 -10.61 -26.94
N ASN A 207 12.80 -9.93 -25.80
CA ASN A 207 12.15 -8.64 -25.52
C ASN A 207 12.64 -7.52 -26.45
N VAL A 208 13.91 -7.47 -26.84
CA VAL A 208 14.42 -6.49 -27.80
C VAL A 208 13.79 -6.69 -29.19
N TYR A 209 13.89 -7.89 -29.77
CA TYR A 209 13.39 -8.12 -31.13
C TYR A 209 11.87 -8.07 -31.22
N PHE A 210 11.13 -8.72 -30.31
CA PHE A 210 9.66 -8.68 -30.35
C PHE A 210 9.13 -7.28 -29.99
N GLY A 211 9.80 -6.54 -29.11
CA GLY A 211 9.52 -5.13 -28.82
C GLY A 211 9.66 -4.23 -30.05
N HIS A 212 10.74 -4.38 -30.82
CA HIS A 212 10.98 -3.64 -32.06
C HIS A 212 9.85 -3.85 -33.09
N THR A 213 9.46 -5.11 -33.33
CA THR A 213 8.40 -5.44 -34.32
C THR A 213 7.02 -4.87 -34.01
N ALA A 214 6.76 -4.45 -32.76
CA ALA A 214 5.47 -3.92 -32.32
C ALA A 214 5.54 -2.43 -31.95
N GLY A 215 6.25 -2.07 -30.89
CA GLY A 215 6.26 -0.72 -30.33
C GLY A 215 7.09 0.26 -31.16
N ALA A 216 8.31 -0.13 -31.54
CA ALA A 216 9.22 0.76 -32.25
C ALA A 216 8.72 1.15 -33.64
N ARG A 217 7.97 0.27 -34.34
CA ARG A 217 7.29 0.63 -35.61
C ARG A 217 6.28 1.78 -35.46
N MET A 218 5.60 1.87 -34.31
CA MET A 218 4.67 2.97 -34.02
C MET A 218 5.41 4.29 -33.80
N ILE A 219 6.60 4.23 -33.19
CA ILE A 219 7.51 5.38 -33.01
C ILE A 219 8.09 5.81 -34.36
N GLY A 220 8.67 4.86 -35.12
CA GLY A 220 9.25 5.12 -36.45
C GLY A 220 8.29 5.80 -37.41
N ARG A 221 7.02 5.36 -37.45
CA ARG A 221 5.99 6.04 -38.25
C ARG A 221 5.72 7.47 -37.78
N LYS A 222 5.48 7.68 -36.48
CA LYS A 222 5.25 9.03 -35.90
C LYS A 222 6.45 9.97 -36.05
N VAL A 223 7.66 9.43 -36.19
CA VAL A 223 8.89 10.17 -36.48
C VAL A 223 8.95 10.51 -37.97
N ALA A 224 8.69 9.55 -38.86
CA ALA A 224 8.64 9.79 -40.31
C ALA A 224 7.58 10.83 -40.68
N GLU A 225 6.37 10.73 -40.12
CA GLU A 225 5.25 11.68 -40.27
C GLU A 225 5.58 13.12 -39.81
N LYS A 226 6.59 13.30 -38.95
CA LYS A 226 6.88 14.59 -38.29
C LYS A 226 8.20 15.25 -38.70
N ILE A 227 9.26 14.48 -38.94
CA ILE A 227 10.63 15.02 -39.12
C ILE A 227 11.46 14.32 -40.21
N LEU A 228 10.90 13.38 -40.98
CA LEU A 228 11.58 12.73 -42.12
C LEU A 228 10.73 12.76 -43.40
N ASP A 229 9.77 13.67 -43.54
CA ASP A 229 8.90 13.83 -44.72
C ASP A 229 8.25 12.51 -45.22
N ASN A 230 7.83 11.66 -44.29
CA ASN A 230 7.27 10.32 -44.50
C ASN A 230 8.24 9.25 -45.08
N LYS A 231 9.56 9.51 -45.10
CA LYS A 231 10.60 8.50 -45.39
C LYS A 231 10.55 7.38 -44.35
N GLU A 232 10.14 6.18 -44.77
CA GLU A 232 10.29 4.97 -43.96
C GLU A 232 11.73 4.44 -44.06
N LEU A 233 12.38 4.30 -42.90
CA LEU A 233 13.74 3.77 -42.72
C LEU A 233 13.80 2.24 -42.84
N GLU A 234 14.93 1.70 -43.28
CA GLU A 234 15.16 0.27 -43.52
C GLU A 234 15.11 -0.57 -42.24
N PHE A 235 15.48 0.01 -41.08
CA PHE A 235 15.36 -0.58 -39.75
C PHE A 235 13.96 -1.17 -39.46
N TYR A 236 12.91 -0.58 -40.03
CA TYR A 236 11.51 -1.01 -39.88
C TYR A 236 10.97 -1.85 -41.05
N LYS A 237 11.84 -2.32 -41.96
CA LYS A 237 11.46 -3.14 -43.13
C LYS A 237 12.01 -4.55 -43.01
N TRP A 238 11.14 -5.53 -43.21
CA TRP A 238 11.45 -6.96 -43.13
C TRP A 238 11.23 -7.63 -44.48
N ASP A 239 12.06 -8.62 -44.76
CA ASP A 239 12.17 -9.26 -46.05
C ASP A 239 11.27 -10.50 -46.05
N GLY A 240 10.02 -10.32 -46.49
CA GLY A 240 8.95 -11.33 -46.43
C GLY A 240 7.89 -11.03 -45.37
N ASP A 241 7.02 -12.01 -45.09
CA ASP A 241 5.94 -11.84 -44.11
C ASP A 241 6.46 -11.93 -42.68
N LEU A 242 6.55 -10.77 -42.03
CA LEU A 242 6.91 -10.60 -40.62
C LEU A 242 6.10 -11.51 -39.67
N SER A 243 4.87 -11.87 -40.04
CA SER A 243 4.02 -12.78 -39.24
C SER A 243 4.60 -14.18 -39.17
N GLN A 244 5.14 -14.68 -40.30
CA GLN A 244 5.78 -15.98 -40.44
C GLN A 244 7.18 -15.96 -39.80
N VAL A 245 7.97 -14.92 -40.07
CA VAL A 245 9.28 -14.68 -39.43
C VAL A 245 9.17 -14.74 -37.90
N LEU A 246 8.25 -13.96 -37.32
CA LEU A 246 8.00 -13.97 -35.88
C LEU A 246 7.53 -15.33 -35.38
N GLN A 247 6.70 -16.06 -36.14
CA GLN A 247 6.21 -17.37 -35.70
C GLN A 247 7.33 -18.42 -35.67
N ASN A 248 8.15 -18.48 -36.73
CA ASN A 248 9.34 -19.35 -36.79
C ASN A 248 10.26 -19.14 -35.57
N VAL A 249 10.45 -17.89 -35.14
CA VAL A 249 11.26 -17.56 -33.95
C VAL A 249 10.56 -17.94 -32.64
N ARG A 250 9.23 -17.80 -32.52
CA ARG A 250 8.49 -18.35 -31.35
C ARG A 250 8.64 -19.86 -31.24
N ASP A 251 8.61 -20.57 -32.35
CA ASP A 251 8.66 -22.03 -32.34
C ASP A 251 10.08 -22.56 -32.06
N LYS A 252 11.11 -21.85 -32.55
CA LYS A 252 12.51 -22.03 -32.09
C LYS A 252 12.68 -21.77 -30.60
N LEU A 253 12.17 -20.65 -30.07
CA LEU A 253 12.22 -20.32 -28.64
C LEU A 253 11.50 -21.37 -27.77
N ASN A 254 10.31 -21.84 -28.19
CA ASN A 254 9.58 -22.89 -27.50
C ASN A 254 10.33 -24.24 -27.53
N ARG A 255 11.04 -24.56 -28.63
CA ARG A 255 11.90 -25.75 -28.74
C ARG A 255 13.13 -25.66 -27.83
N VAL A 256 13.81 -24.52 -27.79
CA VAL A 256 14.97 -24.34 -26.89
C VAL A 256 14.50 -24.45 -25.42
N ALA A 257 13.37 -23.83 -25.09
CA ALA A 257 12.80 -23.87 -23.75
C ALA A 257 12.12 -25.21 -23.38
N SER A 258 11.88 -26.15 -24.29
CA SER A 258 11.32 -27.46 -23.90
C SER A 258 12.25 -28.23 -22.97
N ASN A 259 13.56 -28.02 -23.13
CA ASN A 259 14.60 -28.78 -22.43
C ASN A 259 15.04 -28.14 -21.10
N TRP A 260 14.51 -26.95 -20.75
CA TRP A 260 14.83 -26.25 -19.51
C TRP A 260 14.01 -26.73 -18.31
N SER A 261 14.59 -26.67 -17.12
CA SER A 261 13.89 -26.90 -15.85
C SER A 261 12.85 -25.80 -15.56
N ARG A 262 12.03 -25.96 -14.51
CA ARG A 262 11.09 -24.88 -14.12
C ARG A 262 11.82 -23.70 -13.48
N GLU A 263 12.87 -23.98 -12.72
CA GLU A 263 13.73 -23.00 -12.06
C GLU A 263 14.49 -22.13 -13.08
N GLU A 264 14.96 -22.72 -14.17
CA GLU A 264 15.56 -22.00 -15.30
C GLU A 264 14.55 -21.11 -16.04
N LYS A 265 13.33 -21.62 -16.26
CA LYS A 265 12.21 -20.86 -16.83
C LYS A 265 11.79 -19.69 -15.96
N ASP A 266 11.66 -19.90 -14.65
CA ASP A 266 11.27 -18.83 -13.72
C ASP A 266 12.39 -17.80 -13.53
N ARG A 267 13.67 -18.18 -13.66
CA ARG A 267 14.79 -17.22 -13.71
C ARG A 267 14.75 -16.36 -14.98
N CYS A 268 14.55 -16.98 -16.15
CA CYS A 268 14.33 -16.28 -17.42
C CYS A 268 13.14 -15.30 -17.33
N LEU A 269 12.07 -15.67 -16.63
CA LEU A 269 10.93 -14.79 -16.37
C LEU A 269 11.30 -13.64 -15.42
N GLU A 270 12.03 -13.86 -14.34
CA GLU A 270 12.43 -12.75 -13.44
C GLU A 270 13.34 -11.71 -14.15
N GLU A 271 14.28 -12.16 -15.00
CA GLU A 271 15.09 -11.25 -15.83
C GLU A 271 14.25 -10.43 -16.84
N THR A 272 13.04 -10.89 -17.19
CA THR A 272 12.10 -10.08 -18.01
C THR A 272 11.89 -8.70 -17.38
N ARG A 273 11.71 -8.63 -16.04
CA ARG A 273 11.48 -7.36 -15.34
C ARG A 273 12.66 -6.40 -15.48
N LYS A 274 13.90 -6.90 -15.42
CA LYS A 274 15.12 -6.11 -15.60
C LYS A 274 15.29 -5.64 -17.04
N SER A 275 14.98 -6.49 -18.03
CA SER A 275 15.03 -6.10 -19.44
C SER A 275 14.11 -4.91 -19.78
N PHE A 276 12.99 -4.74 -19.06
CA PHE A 276 12.09 -3.59 -19.19
C PHE A 276 12.46 -2.36 -18.34
N HIS A 277 13.33 -2.50 -17.33
CA HIS A 277 13.72 -1.38 -16.44
C HIS A 277 15.15 -0.86 -16.70
N GLY A 278 15.92 -1.49 -17.59
CA GLY A 278 17.21 -0.99 -18.08
C GLY A 278 18.26 -0.83 -16.99
N VAL A 279 18.85 -1.96 -16.56
CA VAL A 279 19.92 -2.14 -15.53
C VAL A 279 20.54 -0.84 -14.99
N LEU A 280 19.88 -0.23 -14.00
CA LEU A 280 20.36 0.99 -13.31
C LEU A 280 20.17 0.97 -11.78
N LEU A 281 19.54 -0.08 -11.22
CA LEU A 281 19.38 -0.25 -9.77
C LEU A 281 19.73 -1.68 -9.36
N GLY A 282 20.99 -1.85 -8.92
CA GLY A 282 21.43 -3.01 -8.14
C GLY A 282 20.87 -3.02 -6.71
N PRO A 283 21.14 -4.08 -5.93
CA PRO A 283 20.36 -4.38 -4.73
C PRO A 283 20.75 -3.60 -3.46
N THR A 284 19.78 -3.52 -2.54
CA THR A 284 19.95 -3.43 -1.08
C THR A 284 20.53 -2.16 -0.43
N LEU A 285 20.54 -1.01 -1.09
CA LEU A 285 20.69 0.30 -0.41
C LEU A 285 19.42 1.18 -0.55
N PRO A 286 19.06 1.98 0.49
CA PRO A 286 18.08 3.07 0.39
C PRO A 286 18.31 3.95 -0.85
N SER A 287 17.26 4.46 -1.49
CA SER A 287 17.41 5.15 -2.79
C SER A 287 18.16 6.48 -2.65
N LEU A 288 18.00 7.14 -1.50
CA LEU A 288 18.77 8.31 -1.10
C LEU A 288 20.27 7.97 -0.97
N LEU A 289 20.61 6.84 -0.35
CA LEU A 289 21.98 6.46 0.00
C LEU A 289 22.79 5.98 -1.23
N SER A 290 22.14 5.25 -2.15
CA SER A 290 22.76 4.82 -3.41
C SER A 290 23.05 6.00 -4.36
N ARG A 291 22.11 6.94 -4.50
CA ARG A 291 22.32 8.21 -5.23
C ARG A 291 23.43 9.04 -4.60
N LEU A 292 23.50 9.10 -3.26
CA LEU A 292 24.56 9.79 -2.53
C LEU A 292 25.94 9.15 -2.74
N LEU A 293 26.07 7.82 -2.66
CA LEU A 293 27.33 7.15 -2.93
C LEU A 293 27.78 7.35 -4.38
N SER A 294 26.86 7.31 -5.35
CA SER A 294 27.16 7.65 -6.75
C SER A 294 27.68 9.08 -6.91
N PHE A 295 27.07 10.07 -6.24
CA PHE A 295 27.53 11.46 -6.24
C PHE A 295 28.90 11.64 -5.56
N PHE A 296 29.11 11.02 -4.39
CA PHE A 296 30.41 11.05 -3.71
C PHE A 296 31.50 10.38 -4.55
N HIS A 297 31.21 9.27 -5.23
CA HIS A 297 32.12 8.62 -6.17
C HIS A 297 32.46 9.53 -7.37
N HIS A 298 31.50 10.27 -7.92
CA HIS A 298 31.77 11.24 -9.00
C HIS A 298 32.57 12.48 -8.56
N VAL A 299 32.39 12.95 -7.32
CA VAL A 299 33.09 14.14 -6.81
C VAL A 299 34.50 13.80 -6.32
N PHE A 300 34.65 12.73 -5.54
CA PHE A 300 35.87 12.42 -4.79
C PHE A 300 36.76 11.34 -5.42
N ASP A 301 36.27 10.55 -6.37
CA ASP A 301 37.12 9.54 -7.01
C ASP A 301 38.11 10.13 -8.02
N VAL A 302 39.16 9.35 -8.27
CA VAL A 302 40.37 9.70 -8.99
C VAL A 302 40.49 8.78 -10.23
N GLU A 303 41.41 9.07 -11.14
CA GLU A 303 41.67 8.24 -12.35
C GLU A 303 40.58 8.31 -13.44
N GLY A 304 40.13 9.53 -13.76
CA GLY A 304 39.78 9.86 -15.14
C GLY A 304 41.05 10.04 -16.00
N PRO A 305 41.00 9.85 -17.33
CA PRO A 305 42.17 9.99 -18.21
C PRO A 305 42.77 11.41 -18.14
N PRO A 306 44.10 11.56 -18.30
CA PRO A 306 44.86 12.71 -17.82
C PRO A 306 44.44 14.07 -18.41
N ASP A 307 43.90 14.10 -19.63
CA ASP A 307 43.50 15.32 -20.33
C ASP A 307 42.39 16.12 -19.60
N TYR A 308 41.50 15.44 -18.87
CA TYR A 308 40.41 16.10 -18.15
C TYR A 308 40.85 16.84 -16.87
N SER A 309 42.11 16.65 -16.43
CA SER A 309 42.64 17.27 -15.21
C SER A 309 42.56 18.80 -15.24
N HIS A 310 43.02 19.43 -16.32
CA HIS A 310 43.05 20.88 -16.47
C HIS A 310 41.64 21.50 -16.64
N ILE A 311 40.69 20.76 -17.23
CA ILE A 311 39.28 21.16 -17.30
C ILE A 311 38.64 21.08 -15.92
N LYS A 312 38.82 19.96 -15.19
CA LYS A 312 38.36 19.81 -13.80
C LYS A 312 38.92 20.95 -12.94
N GLN A 313 40.22 21.25 -13.03
CA GLN A 313 40.86 22.31 -12.26
C GLN A 313 40.28 23.71 -12.58
N ARG A 314 40.21 24.12 -13.86
CA ARG A 314 39.58 25.39 -14.25
C ARG A 314 38.12 25.51 -13.82
N TYR A 315 37.35 24.43 -13.89
CA TYR A 315 35.93 24.43 -13.52
C TYR A 315 35.74 24.55 -11.99
N MET A 316 36.59 23.89 -11.21
CA MET A 316 36.66 24.06 -9.76
C MET A 316 37.08 25.49 -9.40
N ASP A 317 38.15 26.03 -10.00
CA ASP A 317 38.65 27.38 -9.72
C ASP A 317 37.63 28.49 -10.08
N ALA A 318 36.81 28.27 -11.11
CA ALA A 318 35.71 29.16 -11.48
C ALA A 318 34.51 29.05 -10.54
N MET A 319 34.11 27.83 -10.16
CA MET A 319 32.93 27.59 -9.31
C MET A 319 33.18 27.95 -7.85
N PHE A 320 34.37 27.65 -7.31
CA PHE A 320 34.73 27.83 -5.89
C PHE A 320 35.59 29.07 -5.63
N ARG A 321 35.64 30.00 -6.58
CA ARG A 321 36.15 31.36 -6.38
C ARG A 321 35.46 31.99 -5.16
N THR A 322 36.21 32.69 -4.31
CA THR A 322 35.76 33.16 -2.97
C THR A 322 34.38 33.79 -2.93
N ASP A 323 34.06 34.56 -3.96
CA ASP A 323 32.84 35.36 -4.05
C ASP A 323 31.61 34.47 -4.35
N ASN A 324 31.81 33.40 -5.13
CA ASN A 324 30.79 32.43 -5.52
C ASN A 324 30.43 31.44 -4.39
N VAL A 325 31.36 31.17 -3.47
CA VAL A 325 31.13 30.25 -2.32
C VAL A 325 29.96 30.73 -1.44
N SER A 326 29.77 32.04 -1.31
CA SER A 326 28.63 32.61 -0.57
C SER A 326 27.29 32.30 -1.25
N LEU A 327 27.22 32.45 -2.59
CA LEU A 327 26.02 32.13 -3.38
C LEU A 327 25.71 30.62 -3.30
N MET A 328 26.72 29.77 -3.48
CA MET A 328 26.57 28.32 -3.34
C MET A 328 26.00 27.93 -1.97
N ARG A 329 26.47 28.55 -0.88
CA ARG A 329 25.97 28.27 0.47
C ARG A 329 24.51 28.68 0.67
N SER A 330 24.09 29.81 0.11
CA SER A 330 22.66 30.21 0.14
C SER A 330 21.78 29.25 -0.66
N VAL A 331 22.22 28.81 -1.85
CA VAL A 331 21.53 27.81 -2.68
C VAL A 331 21.45 26.46 -1.95
N ALA A 332 22.54 26.02 -1.31
CA ALA A 332 22.60 24.82 -0.49
C ALA A 332 21.60 24.84 0.68
N SER A 333 21.59 25.90 1.49
CA SER A 333 20.67 26.04 2.63
C SER A 333 19.21 26.07 2.17
N TYR A 334 18.89 26.79 1.08
CA TYR A 334 17.53 26.78 0.52
C TYR A 334 17.14 25.41 -0.07
N GLY A 335 18.07 24.67 -0.68
CA GLY A 335 17.84 23.30 -1.15
C GLY A 335 17.49 22.33 -0.02
N PHE A 336 18.24 22.39 1.08
CA PHE A 336 17.97 21.59 2.28
C PHE A 336 16.62 21.95 2.91
N MET A 337 16.31 23.24 3.02
CA MET A 337 15.03 23.76 3.49
C MET A 337 13.84 23.24 2.64
N LEU A 338 13.97 23.28 1.32
CA LEU A 338 12.95 22.76 0.39
C LEU A 338 12.78 21.24 0.50
N GLN A 339 13.86 20.47 0.69
CA GLN A 339 13.77 19.02 0.87
C GLN A 339 12.95 18.66 2.13
N LEU A 340 13.24 19.29 3.27
CA LEU A 340 12.50 19.03 4.52
C LEU A 340 11.05 19.51 4.45
N PHE A 341 10.78 20.63 3.75
CA PHE A 341 9.42 21.06 3.43
C PHE A 341 8.67 20.03 2.57
N LEU A 342 9.30 19.50 1.51
CA LEU A 342 8.69 18.49 0.63
C LEU A 342 8.33 17.19 1.37
N ILE A 343 9.23 16.67 2.20
CA ILE A 343 8.97 15.48 3.03
C ILE A 343 7.82 15.75 4.01
N SER A 344 7.77 16.96 4.57
CA SER A 344 6.69 17.41 5.47
C SER A 344 5.34 17.52 4.76
N VAL A 345 5.30 18.02 3.51
CA VAL A 345 4.09 18.07 2.66
C VAL A 345 3.61 16.67 2.26
N LYS A 346 4.52 15.72 2.04
CA LYS A 346 4.19 14.31 1.74
C LYS A 346 3.68 13.54 2.97
N THR A 347 3.95 14.02 4.18
CA THR A 347 3.54 13.38 5.44
C THR A 347 2.08 13.69 5.79
N ASP A 348 1.30 12.68 6.20
CA ASP A 348 0.02 12.93 6.88
C ASP A 348 0.21 13.04 8.41
N PRO A 349 0.04 14.22 9.02
CA PRO A 349 0.15 14.38 10.47
C PRO A 349 -1.01 13.74 11.25
N SER A 350 -2.13 13.36 10.62
CA SER A 350 -3.36 12.90 11.31
C SER A 350 -3.12 11.66 12.18
N ASN A 351 -2.18 10.80 11.77
CA ASN A 351 -1.76 9.61 12.50
C ASN A 351 -0.88 9.93 13.73
N ILE A 352 -0.26 11.12 13.78
CA ILE A 352 0.73 11.51 14.78
C ILE A 352 0.07 12.19 15.98
N TRP A 353 -0.93 13.06 15.75
CA TRP A 353 -1.66 13.79 16.80
C TRP A 353 -2.52 12.91 17.74
N ARG A 354 -2.58 11.59 17.50
CA ARG A 354 -3.28 10.61 18.36
C ARG A 354 -2.40 9.97 19.44
N CYS A 355 -1.16 10.45 19.62
CA CYS A 355 -0.19 9.80 20.49
C CYS A 355 -0.48 9.96 21.99
N GLY A 356 -0.69 8.83 22.65
CA GLY A 356 -0.80 8.76 24.11
C GLY A 356 0.54 8.89 24.84
N LYS A 357 0.46 8.98 26.18
CA LYS A 357 1.57 9.24 27.13
C LYS A 357 2.86 8.45 26.86
N LYS A 358 2.74 7.22 26.36
CA LYS A 358 3.85 6.34 25.94
C LYS A 358 4.82 7.01 24.96
N ALA A 359 4.31 7.62 23.88
CA ALA A 359 5.18 8.23 22.87
C ALA A 359 5.92 9.46 23.42
N PHE A 360 5.25 10.26 24.25
CA PHE A 360 5.86 11.42 24.91
C PHE A 360 7.00 11.01 25.85
N ALA A 361 6.78 9.99 26.68
CA ALA A 361 7.81 9.48 27.59
C ALA A 361 9.05 8.96 26.84
N ILE A 362 8.86 8.23 25.73
CA ILE A 362 9.94 7.70 24.88
C ILE A 362 10.67 8.84 24.15
N GLY A 363 9.95 9.87 23.69
CA GLY A 363 10.57 11.04 23.04
C GLY A 363 11.43 11.86 23.99
N VAL A 364 10.90 12.17 25.18
CA VAL A 364 11.63 12.94 26.20
C VAL A 364 12.84 12.17 26.73
N SER A 365 12.74 10.84 26.93
CA SER A 365 13.90 10.04 27.34
C SER A 365 15.00 10.00 26.27
N CYS A 366 14.62 9.83 24.99
CA CYS A 366 15.56 9.84 23.86
C CYS A 366 16.22 11.20 23.63
N MET A 367 15.58 12.30 24.06
CA MET A 367 16.15 13.64 24.01
C MET A 367 17.10 13.90 25.19
N VAL A 368 16.64 13.63 26.42
CA VAL A 368 17.33 14.05 27.65
C VAL A 368 18.47 13.10 28.05
N LEU A 369 18.27 11.78 27.99
CA LEU A 369 19.24 10.81 28.52
C LEU A 369 20.58 10.77 27.75
N PRO A 370 20.62 10.64 26.40
CA PRO A 370 21.90 10.67 25.69
C PRO A 370 22.59 12.04 25.81
N PHE A 371 21.84 13.15 25.79
CA PHE A 371 22.43 14.48 25.93
C PHE A 371 23.09 14.66 27.30
N ALA A 372 22.36 14.40 28.39
CA ALA A 372 22.89 14.55 29.75
C ALA A 372 24.10 13.64 29.99
N ALA A 373 24.04 12.38 29.55
CA ALA A 373 25.13 11.42 29.73
C ALA A 373 26.38 11.76 28.91
N LEU A 374 26.23 12.23 27.66
CA LEU A 374 27.37 12.66 26.83
C LEU A 374 28.03 13.95 27.35
N ASN A 375 27.25 14.89 27.89
CA ASN A 375 27.83 16.09 28.52
C ASN A 375 28.57 15.73 29.83
N LEU A 376 28.00 14.85 30.66
CA LEU A 376 28.69 14.34 31.85
C LEU A 376 29.99 13.60 31.50
N LEU A 377 29.98 12.81 30.42
CA LEU A 377 31.16 12.12 29.91
C LEU A 377 32.23 13.09 29.36
N SER A 378 31.80 14.16 28.68
CA SER A 378 32.71 15.23 28.21
C SER A 378 33.41 15.91 29.39
N TRP A 379 32.64 16.34 30.39
CA TRP A 379 33.15 16.96 31.61
C TRP A 379 34.11 16.04 32.38
N PHE A 380 33.80 14.74 32.47
CA PHE A 380 34.70 13.77 33.11
C PHE A 380 36.04 13.64 32.37
N PHE A 381 36.05 13.67 31.04
CA PHE A 381 37.30 13.68 30.26
C PHE A 381 38.08 15.00 30.41
N GLU A 382 37.41 16.16 30.47
CA GLU A 382 38.08 17.45 30.74
C GLU A 382 38.78 17.46 32.10
N VAL A 383 38.12 16.94 33.15
CA VAL A 383 38.69 16.84 34.51
C VAL A 383 39.93 15.93 34.56
N GLN A 384 40.04 14.91 33.70
CA GLN A 384 41.20 14.00 33.67
C GLN A 384 42.39 14.51 32.84
N TYR A 385 42.25 15.58 32.07
CA TYR A 385 43.28 16.06 31.13
C TYR A 385 43.84 17.46 31.44
N ALA A 386 43.45 18.06 32.58
CA ALA A 386 44.01 19.33 33.04
C ALA A 386 45.46 19.18 33.55
N PRO A 387 46.46 19.89 32.98
CA PRO A 387 47.83 19.92 33.51
C PRO A 387 47.99 21.04 34.57
N ASP A 388 48.79 20.80 35.61
CA ASP A 388 49.00 21.75 36.72
C ASP A 388 49.82 23.01 36.36
N ASP A 389 50.48 23.04 35.19
CA ASP A 389 51.30 24.19 34.77
C ASP A 389 50.43 25.36 34.25
N GLY A 390 50.20 26.34 35.13
CA GLY A 390 49.40 27.53 34.85
C GLY A 390 49.98 28.39 33.72
N GLY A 391 49.24 28.51 32.61
CA GLY A 391 49.68 29.38 31.50
C GLY A 391 48.90 29.31 30.19
N ARG A 392 48.00 28.33 29.97
CA ARG A 392 47.08 28.28 28.80
C ARG A 392 45.86 27.39 29.07
N THR A 393 44.79 28.00 29.58
CA THR A 393 43.47 27.35 29.68
C THR A 393 42.78 27.27 28.31
N VAL A 394 43.06 26.21 27.54
CA VAL A 394 42.07 25.42 26.76
C VAL A 394 42.72 24.06 26.50
N ALA A 395 42.44 23.08 27.36
CA ALA A 395 42.78 21.67 27.10
C ALA A 395 41.74 21.07 26.14
N ALA A 396 41.74 21.55 24.89
CA ALA A 396 41.07 20.86 23.79
C ALA A 396 41.52 19.40 23.78
N VAL A 397 40.59 18.44 23.74
CA VAL A 397 40.90 16.99 23.68
C VAL A 397 41.82 16.76 22.49
N ALA A 398 43.10 16.50 22.78
CA ALA A 398 44.25 17.00 22.00
C ALA A 398 44.13 16.86 20.46
N GLY A 399 43.51 17.84 19.81
CA GLY A 399 43.16 17.84 18.38
C GLY A 399 41.76 18.40 18.05
N VAL A 400 40.82 18.40 18.99
CA VAL A 400 39.45 18.94 18.79
C VAL A 400 39.41 20.44 19.17
N GLY A 401 39.72 21.31 18.21
CA GLY A 401 40.06 22.74 18.44
C GLY A 401 38.97 23.71 18.91
N ASP A 402 37.82 23.25 19.41
CA ASP A 402 36.75 24.09 19.98
C ASP A 402 36.17 23.40 21.23
N PRO A 403 36.19 24.02 22.42
CA PRO A 403 35.64 23.41 23.64
C PRO A 403 34.14 23.07 23.54
N ASN A 404 33.36 23.80 22.73
CA ASN A 404 31.93 23.54 22.56
C ASN A 404 31.63 22.41 21.55
N ALA A 405 32.65 21.83 20.90
CA ALA A 405 32.46 20.80 19.89
C ALA A 405 31.79 19.53 20.44
N LEU A 406 32.20 19.06 21.62
CA LEU A 406 31.63 17.84 22.23
C LEU A 406 30.16 18.04 22.64
N VAL A 407 29.81 19.22 23.19
CA VAL A 407 28.43 19.61 23.51
C VAL A 407 27.57 19.64 22.25
N THR A 408 28.11 20.19 21.16
CA THR A 408 27.43 20.26 19.85
C THR A 408 27.19 18.86 19.28
N ILE A 409 28.19 17.98 19.32
CA ILE A 409 28.06 16.57 18.89
C ILE A 409 27.08 15.80 19.79
N ALA A 410 27.06 16.07 21.09
CA ALA A 410 26.10 15.48 22.03
C ALA A 410 24.64 15.87 21.71
N SER A 411 24.39 17.12 21.32
CA SER A 411 23.06 17.56 20.86
C SER A 411 22.65 16.86 19.56
N LEU A 412 23.56 16.79 18.58
CA LEU A 412 23.30 16.14 17.28
C LEU A 412 22.98 14.65 17.42
N VAL A 413 23.78 13.90 18.19
CA VAL A 413 23.54 12.46 18.43
C VAL A 413 22.20 12.23 19.13
N SER A 414 21.77 13.16 19.98
CA SER A 414 20.50 13.12 20.70
C SER A 414 19.30 13.56 19.84
N ASP A 415 19.51 14.26 18.72
CA ASP A 415 18.46 14.68 17.79
C ASP A 415 18.01 13.55 16.86
N THR A 416 16.75 13.57 16.46
CA THR A 416 16.11 12.58 15.59
C THR A 416 15.07 13.28 14.72
N MET A 417 15.50 13.78 13.56
CA MET A 417 14.62 14.41 12.58
C MET A 417 13.42 13.52 12.22
N PHE A 418 12.21 14.04 12.42
CA PHE A 418 10.99 13.37 11.98
C PHE A 418 10.98 13.13 10.46
N PRO A 419 11.36 14.09 9.58
CA PRO A 419 11.25 13.89 8.13
C PRO A 419 12.09 12.71 7.65
N VAL A 420 13.31 12.58 8.16
CA VAL A 420 14.25 11.51 7.81
C VAL A 420 13.74 10.14 8.27
N VAL A 421 13.21 10.05 9.50
CA VAL A 421 12.61 8.81 10.02
C VAL A 421 11.36 8.43 9.22
N ALA A 422 10.50 9.40 8.87
CA ALA A 422 9.30 9.16 8.07
C ALA A 422 9.63 8.69 6.64
N GLU A 423 10.63 9.28 5.99
CA GLU A 423 11.10 8.91 4.64
C GLU A 423 11.70 7.49 4.62
N ILE A 424 12.59 7.15 5.57
CA ILE A 424 13.17 5.80 5.68
C ILE A 424 12.10 4.75 6.02
N LEU A 425 11.15 5.06 6.91
CA LEU A 425 10.02 4.17 7.19
C LEU A 425 9.06 4.02 6.00
N ALA A 426 8.98 5.00 5.10
CA ALA A 426 8.23 4.90 3.85
C ALA A 426 8.94 3.99 2.84
N GLU A 427 10.25 4.16 2.62
CA GLU A 427 11.04 3.27 1.75
C GLU A 427 10.99 1.81 2.24
N LEU A 428 11.15 1.59 3.55
CA LEU A 428 11.04 0.26 4.17
C LEU A 428 9.60 -0.29 4.21
N ARG A 429 8.59 0.47 3.77
CA ARG A 429 7.15 0.16 3.84
C ARG A 429 6.61 -0.05 5.27
N LEU A 430 7.35 0.38 6.29
CA LEU A 430 7.02 0.22 7.71
C LEU A 430 6.17 1.37 8.29
N LEU A 431 6.08 2.52 7.60
CA LEU A 431 5.38 3.73 8.07
C LEU A 431 3.94 3.46 8.58
N ASN A 432 3.20 2.60 7.88
CA ASN A 432 1.81 2.26 8.20
C ASN A 432 1.65 1.15 9.26
N THR A 433 2.74 0.64 9.84
CA THR A 433 2.68 -0.31 10.97
C THR A 433 2.46 0.42 12.30
N GLU A 434 2.04 -0.29 13.35
CA GLU A 434 1.96 0.29 14.70
C GLU A 434 3.32 0.83 15.18
N LEU A 435 4.40 0.11 14.86
CA LEU A 435 5.75 0.45 15.25
C LEU A 435 6.27 1.67 14.47
N GLY A 436 6.02 1.72 13.15
CA GLY A 436 6.40 2.85 12.30
C GLY A 436 5.63 4.13 12.65
N ARG A 437 4.33 4.04 12.95
CA ARG A 437 3.56 5.19 13.48
C ARG A 437 4.13 5.68 14.82
N LEU A 438 4.48 4.78 15.73
CA LEU A 438 5.10 5.14 17.01
C LEU A 438 6.48 5.79 16.80
N ALA A 439 7.34 5.22 15.97
CA ALA A 439 8.68 5.76 15.67
C ALA A 439 8.62 7.16 15.02
N SER A 440 7.74 7.35 14.03
CA SER A 440 7.51 8.65 13.38
C SER A 440 7.02 9.70 14.38
N SER A 441 6.16 9.29 15.31
CA SER A 441 5.61 10.21 16.32
C SER A 441 6.60 10.55 17.43
N VAL A 442 7.42 9.58 17.84
CA VAL A 442 8.50 9.80 18.81
C VAL A 442 9.60 10.68 18.23
N SER A 443 10.01 10.46 16.97
CA SER A 443 10.95 11.35 16.28
C SER A 443 10.39 12.78 16.15
N MET A 444 9.10 12.96 15.83
CA MET A 444 8.50 14.30 15.80
C MET A 444 8.52 15.02 17.17
N ILE A 445 8.42 14.28 18.27
CA ILE A 445 8.54 14.83 19.64
C ILE A 445 9.99 15.21 19.96
N ILE A 446 10.97 14.42 19.49
CA ILE A 446 12.40 14.73 19.64
C ILE A 446 12.78 15.97 18.82
N ASP A 447 12.39 16.02 17.55
CA ASP A 447 12.72 17.08 16.58
C ASP A 447 12.18 18.46 17.03
N PHE A 448 10.90 18.54 17.41
CA PHE A 448 10.34 19.77 17.99
C PHE A 448 10.87 20.07 19.41
N GLY A 449 11.25 19.05 20.18
CA GLY A 449 11.92 19.22 21.47
C GLY A 449 13.31 19.85 21.34
N TRP A 450 14.09 19.46 20.34
CA TRP A 450 15.38 20.06 20.01
C TRP A 450 15.24 21.45 19.40
N SER A 451 14.29 21.67 18.49
CA SER A 451 13.95 23.02 17.98
C SER A 451 13.67 24.00 19.13
N LEU A 452 12.82 23.61 20.10
CA LEU A 452 12.52 24.42 21.28
C LEU A 452 13.75 24.62 22.18
N THR A 453 14.54 23.57 22.43
CA THR A 453 15.75 23.64 23.25
C THR A 453 16.80 24.57 22.64
N ILE A 454 17.02 24.49 21.33
CA ILE A 454 17.94 25.36 20.57
C ILE A 454 17.44 26.80 20.57
N ALA A 455 16.14 27.03 20.39
CA ALA A 455 15.56 28.37 20.48
C ALA A 455 15.76 28.99 21.88
N ILE A 456 15.53 28.23 22.95
CA ILE A 456 15.78 28.68 24.33
C ILE A 456 17.27 28.98 24.52
N ALA A 457 18.18 28.10 24.10
CA ALA A 457 19.63 28.31 24.21
C ALA A 457 20.11 29.57 23.47
N ASN A 458 19.65 29.77 22.23
CA ASN A 458 19.93 30.97 21.43
C ASN A 458 19.43 32.25 22.10
N VAL A 459 18.27 32.20 22.77
CA VAL A 459 17.71 33.34 23.50
C VAL A 459 18.46 33.60 24.81
N VAL A 460 18.79 32.57 25.58
CA VAL A 460 19.61 32.70 26.80
C VAL A 460 20.96 33.33 26.48
N MET A 461 21.66 32.83 25.45
CA MET A 461 22.92 33.40 24.97
C MET A 461 22.79 34.88 24.58
N ARG A 462 21.67 35.29 23.95
CA ARG A 462 21.41 36.73 23.68
C ARG A 462 21.22 37.52 24.98
N THR A 463 20.48 37.00 25.98
CA THR A 463 20.25 37.70 27.27
C THR A 463 21.47 37.80 28.18
N MET A 464 22.50 36.98 27.99
CA MET A 464 23.75 37.11 28.76
C MET A 464 24.67 38.23 28.24
N TYR A 465 24.34 38.84 27.09
CA TYR A 465 25.14 39.92 26.48
C TYR A 465 24.35 41.19 26.14
N ASP A 466 23.03 41.14 26.00
CA ASP A 466 22.13 42.29 25.84
C ASP A 466 21.10 42.39 26.98
N GLN A 467 20.61 43.61 27.26
CA GLN A 467 19.53 43.85 28.23
C GLN A 467 18.28 43.01 27.91
N ALA A 468 17.43 42.67 28.89
CA ALA A 468 16.38 41.63 28.83
C ALA A 468 15.32 41.69 27.69
N LEU A 469 15.30 42.72 26.84
CA LEU A 469 14.32 42.91 25.77
C LEU A 469 14.29 41.79 24.68
N PRO A 470 15.42 41.19 24.23
CA PRO A 470 15.44 40.14 23.22
C PRO A 470 14.72 38.84 23.62
N LEU A 471 14.63 38.53 24.93
CA LEU A 471 13.86 37.39 25.43
C LEU A 471 12.39 37.52 25.10
N VAL A 472 11.80 38.67 25.47
CA VAL A 472 10.40 38.97 25.21
C VAL A 472 10.15 39.06 23.70
N HIS A 473 11.04 39.71 22.95
CA HIS A 473 10.95 39.81 21.49
C HIS A 473 10.95 38.43 20.81
N SER A 474 11.88 37.54 21.17
CA SER A 474 12.01 36.21 20.54
C SER A 474 10.85 35.29 20.92
N ALA A 475 10.43 35.29 22.19
CA ALA A 475 9.28 34.51 22.65
C ALA A 475 7.97 34.96 21.98
N MET A 476 7.71 36.27 21.91
CA MET A 476 6.57 36.81 21.17
C MET A 476 6.64 36.46 19.68
N GLY A 477 7.82 36.48 19.07
CA GLY A 477 8.03 36.13 17.67
C GLY A 477 7.71 34.68 17.33
N ILE A 478 8.13 33.71 18.17
CA ILE A 478 7.78 32.29 18.00
C ILE A 478 6.26 32.08 18.15
N VAL A 479 5.62 32.74 19.13
CA VAL A 479 4.16 32.69 19.29
C VAL A 479 3.45 33.30 18.08
N ALA A 480 3.90 34.47 17.61
CA ALA A 480 3.35 35.14 16.43
C ALA A 480 3.49 34.30 15.15
N MET A 481 4.62 33.60 14.98
CA MET A 481 4.83 32.64 13.89
C MET A 481 3.80 31.51 13.93
N ILE A 482 3.60 30.89 15.09
CA ILE A 482 2.63 29.80 15.25
C ILE A 482 1.19 30.30 15.00
N VAL A 483 0.84 31.49 15.51
CA VAL A 483 -0.45 32.14 15.26
C VAL A 483 -0.66 32.42 13.77
N PHE A 484 0.34 32.99 13.07
CA PHE A 484 0.28 33.21 11.63
C PHE A 484 0.08 31.89 10.85
N LEU A 485 0.82 30.85 11.19
CA LEU A 485 0.72 29.54 10.53
C LEU A 485 -0.67 28.90 10.72
N LEU A 486 -1.25 29.00 11.92
CA LEU A 486 -2.55 28.41 12.23
C LEU A 486 -3.75 29.23 11.73
N PHE A 487 -3.70 30.56 11.80
CA PHE A 487 -4.84 31.44 11.54
C PHE A 487 -4.79 32.19 10.19
N VAL A 488 -3.62 32.29 9.54
CA VAL A 488 -3.48 32.95 8.21
C VAL A 488 -3.11 31.92 7.14
N PHE A 489 -1.99 31.21 7.31
CA PHE A 489 -1.49 30.26 6.30
C PHE A 489 -2.44 29.06 6.12
N ARG A 490 -2.85 28.39 7.21
CA ARG A 490 -3.71 27.20 7.11
C ARG A 490 -5.07 27.48 6.48
N PRO A 491 -5.78 28.60 6.76
CA PRO A 491 -6.97 28.98 6.00
C PRO A 491 -6.68 29.35 4.53
N TRP A 492 -5.57 30.02 4.24
CA TRP A 492 -5.16 30.38 2.87
C TRP A 492 -4.91 29.13 2.00
N VAL A 493 -4.16 28.14 2.50
CA VAL A 493 -3.96 26.84 1.82
C VAL A 493 -5.30 26.14 1.57
N ARG A 494 -6.19 26.08 2.56
CA ARG A 494 -7.54 25.50 2.41
C ARG A 494 -8.38 26.26 1.38
N TRP A 495 -8.20 27.57 1.24
CA TRP A 495 -8.87 28.40 0.23
C TRP A 495 -8.31 28.15 -1.18
N ILE A 496 -6.99 27.98 -1.34
CA ILE A 496 -6.37 27.57 -2.62
C ILE A 496 -6.93 26.20 -3.04
N VAL A 497 -6.84 25.20 -2.16
CA VAL A 497 -7.31 23.83 -2.45
C VAL A 497 -8.81 23.75 -2.77
N ARG A 498 -9.63 24.66 -2.22
CA ARG A 498 -11.06 24.79 -2.57
C ARG A 498 -11.33 25.50 -3.91
N ARG A 499 -10.36 26.23 -4.46
CA ARG A 499 -10.46 26.95 -5.74
C ARG A 499 -9.77 26.24 -6.91
N THR A 500 -8.89 25.27 -6.66
CA THR A 500 -8.29 24.44 -7.72
C THR A 500 -9.37 23.62 -8.43
N PRO A 501 -9.47 23.67 -9.78
CA PRO A 501 -10.36 22.80 -10.55
C PRO A 501 -10.04 21.30 -10.37
N LYS A 502 -11.01 20.43 -10.67
CA LYS A 502 -10.83 18.97 -10.61
C LYS A 502 -9.77 18.45 -11.60
N ASP A 503 -9.42 19.26 -12.59
CA ASP A 503 -8.39 19.04 -13.60
C ASP A 503 -6.95 19.03 -13.03
N GLY A 504 -6.76 19.27 -11.73
CA GLY A 504 -5.49 19.19 -10.99
C GLY A 504 -4.50 20.34 -11.25
N ARG A 505 -4.69 21.10 -12.33
CA ARG A 505 -3.79 22.20 -12.73
C ARG A 505 -3.86 23.38 -11.77
N ILE A 506 -2.76 23.59 -11.05
CA ILE A 506 -2.52 24.75 -10.19
C ILE A 506 -1.67 25.77 -10.95
N ALA A 507 -2.03 27.05 -10.83
CA ALA A 507 -1.31 28.11 -11.53
C ALA A 507 0.11 28.26 -10.97
N GLU A 508 1.09 28.49 -11.84
CA GLU A 508 2.51 28.51 -11.43
C GLU A 508 2.82 29.64 -10.45
N GLY A 509 2.12 30.78 -10.57
CA GLY A 509 2.14 31.84 -9.56
C GLY A 509 1.70 31.38 -8.16
N GLN A 510 0.82 30.39 -8.03
CA GLN A 510 0.44 29.85 -6.71
C GLN A 510 1.55 28.98 -6.11
N VAL A 511 2.25 28.17 -6.92
CA VAL A 511 3.41 27.39 -6.46
C VAL A 511 4.57 28.32 -6.09
N LEU A 512 4.86 29.33 -6.93
CA LEU A 512 5.85 30.38 -6.65
C LEU A 512 5.52 31.15 -5.36
N MET A 513 4.27 31.56 -5.14
CA MET A 513 3.85 32.21 -3.90
C MET A 513 4.04 31.30 -2.67
N VAL A 514 3.80 29.98 -2.78
CA VAL A 514 4.11 29.06 -1.68
C VAL A 514 5.63 28.97 -1.44
N LEU A 515 6.45 28.87 -2.49
CA LEU A 515 7.92 28.82 -2.36
C LEU A 515 8.53 30.10 -1.76
N LEU A 516 7.96 31.27 -2.10
CA LEU A 516 8.32 32.56 -1.48
C LEU A 516 7.92 32.60 0.00
N VAL A 517 6.75 32.07 0.36
CA VAL A 517 6.33 31.96 1.76
C VAL A 517 7.21 30.96 2.52
N VAL A 518 7.65 29.84 1.91
CA VAL A 518 8.63 28.92 2.53
C VAL A 518 9.93 29.65 2.87
N MET A 519 10.50 30.38 1.91
CA MET A 519 11.73 31.15 2.10
C MET A 519 11.57 32.23 3.19
N ALA A 520 10.45 32.96 3.17
CA ALA A 520 10.13 33.96 4.18
C ALA A 520 9.95 33.34 5.58
N MET A 521 9.29 32.17 5.68
CA MET A 521 9.12 31.48 6.95
C MET A 521 10.44 31.00 7.53
N GLY A 522 11.37 30.49 6.72
CA GLY A 522 12.71 30.10 7.19
C GLY A 522 13.50 31.28 7.76
N ALA A 523 13.47 32.43 7.08
CA ALA A 523 14.07 33.66 7.59
C ALA A 523 13.41 34.14 8.90
N VAL A 524 12.08 34.10 8.99
CA VAL A 524 11.33 34.44 10.21
C VAL A 524 11.71 33.53 11.38
N SER A 525 11.78 32.20 11.17
CA SER A 525 12.24 31.25 12.19
C SER A 525 13.63 31.60 12.72
N GLU A 526 14.58 31.91 11.84
CA GLU A 526 15.95 32.25 12.22
C GLU A 526 16.04 33.57 13.01
N THR A 527 15.26 34.61 12.64
CA THR A 527 15.27 35.89 13.37
C THR A 527 14.91 35.73 14.86
N PHE A 528 13.90 34.89 15.14
CA PHE A 528 13.42 34.60 16.49
C PHE A 528 14.16 33.44 17.19
N GLY A 529 15.24 32.91 16.59
CA GLY A 529 16.18 31.99 17.22
C GLY A 529 15.90 30.49 17.02
N ALA A 530 14.86 30.12 16.27
CA ALA A 530 14.63 28.74 15.82
C ALA A 530 15.54 28.39 14.62
N ARG A 531 15.56 27.12 14.18
CA ARG A 531 16.33 26.72 12.99
C ARG A 531 15.66 27.27 11.72
N VAL A 532 16.44 27.54 10.68
CA VAL A 532 15.93 28.04 9.39
C VAL A 532 14.95 27.06 8.70
N THR A 533 14.94 25.80 9.14
CA THR A 533 14.08 24.71 8.66
C THR A 533 12.75 24.58 9.41
N ASP A 534 12.61 25.13 10.62
CA ASP A 534 11.50 24.79 11.53
C ASP A 534 10.15 25.34 11.02
N GLY A 535 10.09 26.62 10.64
CA GLY A 535 8.93 27.23 10.01
C GLY A 535 8.48 26.49 8.73
N PRO A 536 9.40 26.23 7.77
CA PRO A 536 9.16 25.36 6.61
C PRO A 536 8.60 23.97 6.94
N ILE A 537 9.12 23.26 7.95
CA ILE A 537 8.60 21.95 8.37
C ILE A 537 7.15 22.06 8.86
N ILE A 538 6.87 23.01 9.76
CA ILE A 538 5.51 23.23 10.29
C ILE A 538 4.55 23.65 9.17
N MET A 539 5.02 24.50 8.26
CA MET A 539 4.27 24.94 7.07
C MET A 539 3.94 23.76 6.16
N GLY A 540 4.87 22.83 5.93
CA GLY A 540 4.64 21.61 5.15
C GLY A 540 3.59 20.71 5.79
N LEU A 541 3.70 20.44 7.09
CA LEU A 541 2.72 19.66 7.88
C LEU A 541 1.30 20.27 7.93
N LEU A 542 1.14 21.54 7.56
CA LEU A 542 -0.16 22.20 7.48
C LEU A 542 -0.82 22.10 6.08
N VAL A 543 -0.07 21.68 5.06
CA VAL A 543 -0.61 21.33 3.73
C VAL A 543 -1.21 19.92 3.78
N PRO A 544 -2.45 19.68 3.32
CA PRO A 544 -2.99 18.32 3.26
C PRO A 544 -2.26 17.50 2.18
N SER A 545 -1.60 16.42 2.58
CA SER A 545 -0.75 15.59 1.70
C SER A 545 -1.47 14.99 0.49
N ALA A 546 -2.77 14.69 0.61
CA ALA A 546 -3.63 14.22 -0.48
C ALA A 546 -4.30 15.34 -1.30
N SER A 547 -3.88 16.61 -1.15
CA SER A 547 -4.45 17.73 -1.92
C SER A 547 -3.75 17.92 -3.27
N PRO A 548 -4.44 18.45 -4.30
CA PRO A 548 -3.79 18.82 -5.57
C PRO A 548 -2.59 19.79 -5.39
N LEU A 549 -2.60 20.60 -4.34
CA LEU A 549 -1.50 21.51 -4.00
C LEU A 549 -0.25 20.76 -3.53
N ALA A 550 -0.40 19.73 -2.68
CA ALA A 550 0.72 18.88 -2.28
C ALA A 550 1.34 18.17 -3.49
N VAL A 551 0.51 17.63 -4.38
CA VAL A 551 0.96 16.94 -5.61
C VAL A 551 1.68 17.90 -6.56
N ALA A 552 1.10 19.06 -6.88
CA ALA A 552 1.71 20.03 -7.79
C ALA A 552 3.00 20.68 -7.23
N ILE A 553 3.11 20.80 -5.89
CA ILE A 553 4.34 21.21 -5.22
C ILE A 553 5.40 20.11 -5.36
N ALA A 554 5.06 18.84 -5.07
CA ALA A 554 6.00 17.74 -5.23
C ALA A 554 6.51 17.63 -6.67
N GLU A 555 5.61 17.51 -7.64
CA GLU A 555 5.95 17.35 -9.07
C GLU A 555 6.90 18.44 -9.59
N LYS A 556 6.66 19.72 -9.24
CA LYS A 556 7.45 20.85 -9.77
C LYS A 556 8.70 21.18 -8.95
N VAL A 557 8.73 20.86 -7.66
CA VAL A 557 9.82 21.30 -6.76
C VAL A 557 10.80 20.17 -6.47
N GLU A 558 10.36 18.90 -6.44
CA GLU A 558 11.22 17.75 -6.11
C GLU A 558 12.38 17.56 -7.11
N VAL A 559 12.12 17.75 -8.40
CA VAL A 559 13.17 17.68 -9.44
C VAL A 559 14.28 18.72 -9.20
N ILE A 560 13.93 19.91 -8.71
CA ILE A 560 14.87 21.00 -8.46
C ILE A 560 15.55 20.82 -7.09
N ALA A 561 14.76 20.62 -6.03
CA ALA A 561 15.25 20.47 -4.67
C ALA A 561 16.12 19.23 -4.51
N THR A 562 15.62 18.04 -4.89
CA THR A 562 16.33 16.77 -4.73
C THR A 562 17.35 16.55 -5.84
N GLY A 563 17.08 16.99 -7.08
CA GLY A 563 17.93 16.73 -8.24
C GLY A 563 19.10 17.70 -8.44
N LEU A 564 18.98 18.96 -7.98
CA LEU A 564 19.99 20.00 -8.17
C LEU A 564 20.48 20.61 -6.84
N MET A 565 19.56 21.06 -5.98
CA MET A 565 19.94 21.88 -4.83
C MET A 565 20.46 21.06 -3.63
N LEU A 566 19.93 19.86 -3.40
CA LEU A 566 20.38 18.95 -2.34
C LEU A 566 21.81 18.40 -2.61
N PRO A 567 22.20 18.00 -3.83
CA PRO A 567 23.60 17.75 -4.17
C PRO A 567 24.53 18.93 -3.87
N LEU A 568 24.11 20.17 -4.13
CA LEU A 568 24.88 21.37 -3.76
C LEU A 568 24.97 21.56 -2.24
N ALA A 569 23.96 21.14 -1.47
CA ALA A 569 24.03 21.14 -0.01
C ALA A 569 25.08 20.14 0.52
N PHE A 570 25.10 18.91 -0.01
CA PHE A 570 26.12 17.93 0.35
C PHE A 570 27.52 18.32 -0.14
N LEU A 571 27.64 18.99 -1.29
CA LEU A 571 28.89 19.55 -1.80
C LEU A 571 29.43 20.65 -0.87
N ASN A 572 28.60 21.61 -0.47
CA ASN A 572 28.97 22.63 0.53
C ASN A 572 29.39 22.00 1.86
N ALA A 573 28.71 20.96 2.34
CA ALA A 573 29.11 20.25 3.56
C ALA A 573 30.44 19.49 3.40
N GLY A 574 30.65 18.83 2.26
CA GLY A 574 31.90 18.14 1.93
C GLY A 574 33.10 19.08 1.86
N MET A 575 32.94 20.26 1.26
CA MET A 575 33.98 21.31 1.24
C MET A 575 34.37 21.84 2.63
N LEU A 576 33.47 21.72 3.62
CA LEU A 576 33.71 22.15 4.99
C LEU A 576 34.28 21.03 5.87
N THR A 577 34.39 19.81 5.35
CA THR A 577 34.84 18.62 6.08
C THR A 577 36.27 18.27 5.69
N ASP A 578 37.25 18.86 6.38
CA ASP A 578 38.68 18.56 6.17
C ASP A 578 39.15 17.41 7.07
N PHE A 579 39.23 16.20 6.50
CA PHE A 579 39.74 15.01 7.18
C PHE A 579 41.26 15.05 7.49
N SER A 580 42.02 16.00 6.92
CA SER A 580 43.46 16.13 7.22
C SER A 580 43.73 16.73 8.61
N THR A 581 42.74 17.39 9.21
CA THR A 581 42.76 17.87 10.61
C THR A 581 42.97 16.74 11.64
N ILE A 582 42.63 15.50 11.29
CA ILE A 582 42.61 14.36 12.22
C ILE A 582 43.97 13.65 12.21
N GLU A 583 45.01 14.34 12.68
CA GLU A 583 46.39 13.83 12.71
C GLU A 583 46.62 12.71 13.75
N HIS A 584 45.71 12.52 14.70
CA HIS A 584 45.90 11.64 15.86
C HIS A 584 44.85 10.52 15.90
N PRO A 585 45.21 9.25 15.61
CA PRO A 585 44.28 8.12 15.63
C PRO A 585 43.57 7.90 16.98
N LYS A 586 44.19 8.30 18.10
CA LYS A 586 43.57 8.26 19.44
C LYS A 586 42.36 9.20 19.55
N VAL A 587 42.43 10.38 18.93
CA VAL A 587 41.34 11.38 18.93
C VAL A 587 40.19 10.89 18.06
N PHE A 588 40.49 10.36 16.87
CA PHE A 588 39.49 9.73 16.01
C PHE A 588 38.76 8.60 16.74
N LEU A 589 39.51 7.68 17.36
CA LEU A 589 38.93 6.55 18.10
C LEU A 589 38.10 7.02 19.30
N GLY A 590 38.58 8.01 20.06
CA GLY A 590 37.83 8.62 21.17
C GLY A 590 36.51 9.25 20.71
N LEU A 591 36.52 9.97 19.59
CA LEU A 591 35.31 10.60 19.03
C LEU A 591 34.30 9.56 18.51
N GLN A 592 34.77 8.49 17.85
CA GLN A 592 33.91 7.38 17.42
C GLN A 592 33.30 6.64 18.62
N LEU A 593 34.08 6.40 19.69
CA LEU A 593 33.59 5.80 20.93
C LEU A 593 32.57 6.71 21.64
N PHE A 594 32.81 8.03 21.69
CA PHE A 594 31.87 9.01 22.25
C PHE A 594 30.51 8.99 21.52
N MET A 595 30.52 9.04 20.18
CA MET A 595 29.28 8.94 19.39
C MET A 595 28.58 7.58 19.57
N LEU A 596 29.34 6.47 19.56
CA LEU A 596 28.81 5.12 19.80
C LEU A 596 28.13 5.00 21.17
N THR A 597 28.75 5.52 22.23
CA THR A 597 28.16 5.59 23.57
C THR A 597 26.84 6.35 23.54
N GLY A 598 26.75 7.47 22.82
CA GLY A 598 25.52 8.22 22.61
C GLY A 598 24.40 7.42 21.95
N TYR A 599 24.69 6.74 20.84
CA TYR A 599 23.71 5.89 20.14
C TYR A 599 23.24 4.70 20.98
N VAL A 600 24.14 4.08 21.74
CA VAL A 600 23.81 3.01 22.69
C VAL A 600 22.89 3.52 23.80
N ILE A 601 23.20 4.67 24.41
CA ILE A 601 22.34 5.29 25.43
C ILE A 601 20.97 5.65 24.84
N LYS A 602 20.92 6.19 23.62
CA LYS A 602 19.67 6.52 22.90
C LYS A 602 18.81 5.29 22.61
N PHE A 603 19.43 4.16 22.23
CA PHE A 603 18.74 2.88 22.07
C PHE A 603 18.08 2.41 23.39
N PHE A 604 18.82 2.43 24.51
CA PHE A 604 18.27 2.06 25.81
C PHE A 604 17.24 3.07 26.33
N ALA A 605 17.44 4.36 26.06
CA ALA A 605 16.50 5.44 26.37
C ALA A 605 15.17 5.30 25.62
N ALA A 606 15.17 4.69 24.42
CA ALA A 606 13.94 4.30 23.74
C ALA A 606 13.33 3.03 24.34
N MET A 607 14.16 2.00 24.54
CA MET A 607 13.70 0.65 24.89
C MET A 607 13.11 0.57 26.31
N ALA A 608 13.76 1.17 27.31
CA ALA A 608 13.35 1.07 28.72
C ALA A 608 11.92 1.62 28.98
N PRO A 609 11.56 2.87 28.60
CA PRO A 609 10.19 3.35 28.74
C PRO A 609 9.20 2.62 27.82
N ALA A 610 9.62 2.16 26.64
CA ALA A 610 8.76 1.34 25.80
C ALA A 610 8.34 0.03 26.49
N VAL A 611 9.29 -0.66 27.14
CA VAL A 611 9.05 -1.88 27.96
C VAL A 611 8.21 -1.55 29.19
N TYR A 612 8.49 -0.45 29.91
CA TYR A 612 7.67 0.02 31.05
C TYR A 612 6.19 0.22 30.67
N TYR A 613 5.91 0.76 29.47
CA TYR A 613 4.56 0.81 28.90
C TYR A 613 4.14 -0.51 28.22
N ASN A 614 4.50 -1.66 28.80
CA ASN A 614 4.14 -3.02 28.36
C ASN A 614 4.38 -3.32 26.87
N MET A 615 5.50 -2.86 26.29
CA MET A 615 5.93 -3.31 24.96
C MET A 615 6.77 -4.59 25.06
N PRO A 616 6.53 -5.63 24.22
CA PRO A 616 7.43 -6.76 24.11
C PRO A 616 8.86 -6.30 23.76
N VAL A 617 9.87 -6.83 24.47
CA VAL A 617 11.27 -6.34 24.38
C VAL A 617 11.79 -6.28 22.95
N ARG A 618 11.47 -7.28 22.10
CA ARG A 618 11.85 -7.28 20.67
C ARG A 618 11.23 -6.10 19.90
N LYS A 619 9.98 -5.70 20.17
CA LYS A 619 9.35 -4.51 19.55
C LYS A 619 9.96 -3.20 20.11
N ALA A 620 10.31 -3.17 21.39
CA ALA A 620 10.97 -2.03 22.02
C ALA A 620 12.41 -1.83 21.52
N ALA A 621 13.16 -2.91 21.28
CA ALA A 621 14.48 -2.88 20.65
C ALA A 621 14.40 -2.39 19.20
N LEU A 622 13.47 -2.90 18.40
CA LEU A 622 13.24 -2.42 17.02
C LEU A 622 12.88 -0.92 16.98
N LEU A 623 12.11 -0.42 17.96
CA LEU A 623 11.85 1.02 18.12
C LEU A 623 13.14 1.80 18.41
N GLY A 624 14.00 1.28 19.30
CA GLY A 624 15.30 1.87 19.60
C GLY A 624 16.25 1.89 18.41
N LEU A 625 16.18 0.92 17.50
CA LEU A 625 16.91 0.94 16.23
C LEU A 625 16.35 1.99 15.26
N MET A 626 15.02 2.07 15.10
CA MET A 626 14.38 3.07 14.23
C MET A 626 14.67 4.53 14.65
N LEU A 627 14.81 4.79 15.95
CA LEU A 627 15.14 6.12 16.47
C LEU A 627 16.64 6.47 16.42
N ASN A 628 17.46 5.52 15.96
CA ASN A 628 18.86 5.71 15.59
C ASN A 628 19.05 5.76 14.05
N PHE A 629 18.00 5.95 13.26
CA PHE A 629 18.09 6.24 11.82
C PHE A 629 18.68 7.64 11.57
N THR A 630 20.01 7.73 11.65
CA THR A 630 20.81 8.91 11.33
C THR A 630 21.35 8.86 9.90
N GLY A 631 21.73 10.02 9.35
CA GLY A 631 22.16 10.13 7.94
C GLY A 631 22.65 11.53 7.58
N LEU A 632 23.06 11.75 6.32
CA LEU A 632 23.76 12.98 5.93
C LEU A 632 22.96 14.29 6.13
N MET A 633 21.62 14.24 6.27
CA MET A 633 20.84 15.42 6.65
C MET A 633 21.27 16.00 8.01
N GLN A 634 21.79 15.18 8.92
CA GLN A 634 22.28 15.59 10.24
C GLN A 634 23.63 16.33 10.14
N LEU A 635 24.45 16.01 9.12
CA LEU A 635 25.63 16.80 8.76
C LEU A 635 25.24 18.18 8.19
N LEU A 636 24.14 18.26 7.43
CA LEU A 636 23.58 19.54 6.97
C LEU A 636 23.09 20.40 8.16
N ILE A 637 22.43 19.80 9.16
CA ILE A 637 22.09 20.49 10.42
C ILE A 637 23.35 20.96 11.15
N TYR A 638 24.42 20.17 11.25
CA TYR A 638 25.66 20.60 11.90
C TYR A 638 26.26 21.84 11.22
N VAL A 639 26.32 21.84 9.88
CA VAL A 639 26.83 22.98 9.09
C VAL A 639 25.96 24.23 9.25
N ASP A 640 24.63 24.08 9.26
CA ASP A 640 23.69 25.20 9.48
C ASP A 640 23.77 25.74 10.92
N SER A 641 23.86 24.85 11.91
CA SER A 641 24.02 25.18 13.33
C SER A 641 25.31 25.94 13.61
N LEU A 642 26.46 25.49 13.06
CA LEU A 642 27.73 26.22 13.15
C LEU A 642 27.64 27.61 12.53
N TYR A 643 26.96 27.75 11.38
CA TYR A 643 26.78 29.05 10.74
C TYR A 643 25.86 29.97 11.54
N SER A 644 24.81 29.43 12.15
CA SER A 644 23.88 30.14 13.03
C SER A 644 24.57 30.64 14.29
N GLN A 645 25.33 29.77 14.97
CA GLN A 645 26.14 30.11 16.14
C GLN A 645 27.20 31.18 15.80
N TRP A 646 27.92 31.05 14.67
CA TRP A 646 28.84 32.11 14.28
C TRP A 646 28.11 33.44 14.02
N ARG A 647 26.89 33.40 13.45
CA ARG A 647 26.09 34.62 13.21
C ARG A 647 25.70 35.30 14.52
N THR A 648 25.28 34.56 15.55
CA THR A 648 24.94 35.12 16.87
C THR A 648 26.17 35.65 17.62
N GLU A 649 27.34 35.05 17.43
CA GLU A 649 28.60 35.51 18.04
C GLU A 649 29.27 36.71 17.34
N ARG A 650 28.83 37.11 16.13
CA ARG A 650 29.44 38.24 15.39
C ARG A 650 29.64 39.53 16.21
N PRO A 651 28.70 39.99 17.08
CA PRO A 651 28.88 41.21 17.86
C PRO A 651 30.05 41.10 18.86
N LEU A 652 30.25 39.92 19.46
CA LEU A 652 31.35 39.64 20.38
C LEU A 652 32.68 39.65 19.63
N ARG A 653 32.75 38.91 18.51
CA ARG A 653 33.98 38.81 17.69
C ARG A 653 34.38 40.16 17.07
N ARG A 654 33.42 41.04 16.74
CA ARG A 654 33.71 42.41 16.27
C ARG A 654 34.38 43.31 17.32
N ARG A 655 34.16 43.08 18.62
CA ARG A 655 34.84 43.85 19.70
C ARG A 655 36.29 43.39 19.93
N SER A 656 36.63 42.14 19.65
CA SER A 656 37.98 41.59 19.86
C SER A 656 38.84 41.58 18.59
N ASN A 657 38.26 41.39 17.40
CA ASN A 657 38.97 41.53 16.13
C ASN A 657 37.99 41.93 14.99
N PRO A 658 37.99 43.19 14.53
CA PRO A 658 37.07 43.67 13.48
C PRO A 658 37.16 42.92 12.14
N LEU A 659 38.28 42.25 11.86
CA LEU A 659 38.55 41.49 10.62
C LEU A 659 38.27 39.98 10.76
N ALA A 660 37.61 39.54 11.84
CA ALA A 660 37.28 38.13 12.07
C ALA A 660 36.23 37.59 11.09
N ALA A 661 36.70 37.01 10.00
CA ALA A 661 35.93 36.21 9.04
C ALA A 661 35.23 34.99 9.70
N PRO A 662 34.19 34.41 9.06
CA PRO A 662 33.58 33.17 9.55
C PRO A 662 34.56 32.00 9.65
N PRO A 663 34.36 31.07 10.60
CA PRO A 663 34.82 29.72 10.41
C PRO A 663 34.05 29.09 9.23
N PRO A 664 34.71 28.51 8.21
CA PRO A 664 36.14 28.48 7.94
C PRO A 664 36.57 29.46 6.83
N CYS A 665 37.51 30.34 7.14
CA CYS A 665 38.29 31.13 6.17
C CYS A 665 39.75 31.36 6.61
N ARG A 666 40.23 30.70 7.69
CA ARG A 666 41.50 31.05 8.36
C ARG A 666 42.56 29.94 8.41
N TRP A 667 42.48 28.97 7.50
CA TRP A 667 43.59 28.09 7.09
C TRP A 667 44.15 28.48 5.70
N ALA A 668 43.70 29.62 5.15
CA ALA A 668 44.30 30.27 4.00
C ALA A 668 44.78 31.67 4.41
N MET A 669 45.91 32.11 3.84
CA MET A 669 46.53 33.43 4.07
C MET A 669 46.91 33.75 5.53
N GLU A 670 47.79 32.92 6.11
CA GLU A 670 48.86 33.47 6.95
C GLU A 670 50.17 33.38 6.14
N THR A 671 50.87 34.51 5.98
CA THR A 671 51.83 34.68 4.89
C THR A 671 53.18 34.03 5.18
N LYS A 672 53.51 32.96 4.45
CA LYS A 672 54.89 32.54 4.19
C LYS A 672 55.22 32.75 2.71
N PRO A 673 56.43 33.23 2.36
CA PRO A 673 56.88 33.26 0.97
C PRO A 673 56.94 31.83 0.40
N PRO A 674 56.82 31.65 -0.93
CA PRO A 674 56.80 30.33 -1.54
C PRO A 674 58.12 29.58 -1.29
N PRO A 675 58.09 28.33 -0.82
CA PRO A 675 59.28 27.49 -0.76
C PRO A 675 59.77 27.18 -2.19
N PRO A 676 61.06 26.85 -2.38
CA PRO A 676 61.58 26.39 -3.66
C PRO A 676 60.86 25.10 -4.13
N PRO A 677 60.84 24.82 -5.45
CA PRO A 677 60.06 23.73 -6.02
C PRO A 677 60.50 22.37 -5.46
N LEU A 678 59.60 21.75 -4.70
CA LEU A 678 59.73 20.39 -4.20
C LEU A 678 59.28 19.36 -5.29
N PRO A 679 59.79 18.11 -5.23
CA PRO A 679 59.39 17.05 -6.15
C PRO A 679 57.88 16.73 -6.10
N PRO A 680 57.31 16.08 -7.14
CA PRO A 680 55.88 15.92 -7.30
C PRO A 680 55.18 15.28 -6.07
N PRO A 681 53.97 15.76 -5.71
CA PRO A 681 53.32 15.38 -4.45
C PRO A 681 52.91 13.90 -4.45
N GLN A 682 53.38 13.15 -3.46
CA GLN A 682 52.94 11.78 -3.22
C GLN A 682 51.45 11.76 -2.81
N LEU A 683 50.57 11.47 -3.76
CA LEU A 683 49.10 11.46 -3.60
C LEU A 683 48.57 10.38 -2.62
N GLN A 684 49.46 9.61 -1.98
CA GLN A 684 49.23 8.33 -1.33
C GLN A 684 48.70 8.40 0.12
N ARG A 685 48.26 9.58 0.60
CA ARG A 685 47.78 9.77 1.99
C ARG A 685 46.29 10.09 2.15
N ARG A 686 45.60 10.66 1.15
CA ARG A 686 44.19 11.09 1.30
C ARG A 686 43.18 9.94 1.45
N GLY A 687 43.41 8.79 0.80
CA GLY A 687 42.51 7.63 0.89
C GLY A 687 42.48 6.91 2.26
N LYS A 688 43.43 7.20 3.17
CA LYS A 688 43.64 6.41 4.39
C LYS A 688 42.54 6.51 5.44
N TRP A 689 41.71 7.57 5.42
CA TRP A 689 40.63 7.77 6.39
C TRP A 689 39.22 7.47 5.86
N VAL A 690 39.04 7.40 4.53
CA VAL A 690 37.75 7.01 3.91
C VAL A 690 37.37 5.58 4.29
N VAL A 691 38.34 4.65 4.25
CA VAL A 691 38.12 3.25 4.62
C VAL A 691 37.74 3.11 6.11
N PRO A 692 38.43 3.71 7.10
CA PRO A 692 37.97 3.79 8.49
C PRO A 692 36.58 4.39 8.70
N LEU A 693 36.14 5.34 7.88
CA LEU A 693 34.86 6.03 8.06
C LEU A 693 33.69 5.23 7.43
N LEU A 694 33.91 4.63 6.25
CA LEU A 694 33.03 3.57 5.75
C LEU A 694 33.00 2.39 6.72
N ALA A 695 34.15 2.02 7.30
CA ALA A 695 34.22 0.99 8.32
C ALA A 695 33.51 1.37 9.62
N SER A 696 33.39 2.65 10.01
CA SER A 696 32.58 3.03 11.18
C SER A 696 31.08 2.99 10.89
N PHE A 697 30.66 3.32 9.66
CA PHE A 697 29.29 3.10 9.19
C PHE A 697 28.96 1.59 9.10
N PHE A 698 29.88 0.78 8.58
CA PHE A 698 29.76 -0.68 8.61
C PHE A 698 29.85 -1.23 10.04
N LEU A 699 30.64 -0.67 10.95
CA LEU A 699 30.69 -1.12 12.35
C LEU A 699 29.42 -0.74 13.12
N SER A 700 28.75 0.38 12.83
CA SER A 700 27.45 0.69 13.42
C SER A 700 26.38 -0.26 12.90
N SER A 701 26.34 -0.53 11.59
CA SER A 701 25.52 -1.59 11.01
C SER A 701 25.86 -2.98 11.57
N LEU A 702 27.14 -3.25 11.85
CA LEU A 702 27.60 -4.50 12.45
C LEU A 702 27.18 -4.59 13.91
N PHE A 703 27.23 -3.50 14.69
CA PHE A 703 26.72 -3.43 16.07
C PHE A 703 25.20 -3.63 16.13
N ILE A 704 24.46 -3.08 15.16
CA ILE A 704 23.02 -3.31 14.99
C ILE A 704 22.77 -4.80 14.69
N SER A 705 23.52 -5.41 13.78
CA SER A 705 23.40 -6.85 13.51
C SER A 705 23.84 -7.72 14.70
N ALA A 706 24.92 -7.36 15.39
CA ALA A 706 25.47 -8.09 16.52
C ALA A 706 24.49 -8.05 17.70
N SER A 707 23.92 -6.88 18.03
CA SER A 707 22.92 -6.75 19.11
C SER A 707 21.62 -7.51 18.82
N ILE A 708 21.25 -7.70 17.54
CA ILE A 708 20.16 -8.61 17.14
C ILE A 708 20.49 -10.07 17.52
N PHE A 709 21.73 -10.53 17.35
CA PHE A 709 22.18 -11.86 17.77
C PHE A 709 22.54 -11.97 19.27
N SER A 710 23.06 -10.91 19.91
CA SER A 710 23.47 -10.90 21.33
C SER A 710 22.31 -10.93 22.33
N SER A 711 21.06 -10.89 21.87
CA SER A 711 19.89 -11.14 22.72
C SER A 711 19.77 -12.61 23.19
N SER A 712 20.67 -13.49 22.75
CA SER A 712 20.88 -14.85 23.24
C SER A 712 21.82 -14.91 24.48
N SER A 713 21.37 -14.32 25.59
CA SER A 713 21.86 -14.50 26.98
C SER A 713 23.38 -14.53 27.27
N SER A 714 23.85 -13.45 27.91
CA SER A 714 24.96 -13.40 28.88
C SER A 714 26.40 -13.51 28.36
N PHE A 715 27.25 -12.57 28.82
CA PHE A 715 28.65 -12.41 28.44
C PHE A 715 29.55 -12.56 29.68
N SER A 716 30.44 -13.55 29.71
CA SER A 716 31.54 -13.64 30.69
C SER A 716 32.65 -14.60 30.23
N ALA A 717 33.88 -14.32 30.69
CA ALA A 717 35.11 -15.11 30.52
C ALA A 717 35.60 -15.39 29.08
N ALA A 718 36.75 -14.81 28.73
CA ALA A 718 37.51 -15.18 27.55
C ALA A 718 38.46 -16.37 27.81
N ALA A 719 39.08 -16.87 26.73
CA ALA A 719 40.20 -17.82 26.74
C ALA A 719 39.93 -19.25 27.25
N SER A 720 39.36 -20.09 26.37
CA SER A 720 39.89 -21.46 26.20
C SER A 720 39.64 -21.99 24.77
N LEU A 721 40.49 -22.96 24.41
CA LEU A 721 40.64 -23.62 23.11
C LEU A 721 39.29 -24.09 22.52
N SER A 722 38.95 -23.77 21.26
CA SER A 722 39.32 -24.53 20.05
C SER A 722 39.22 -26.07 20.20
N ARG A 723 38.56 -26.75 19.24
CA ARG A 723 38.20 -28.20 19.17
C ARG A 723 36.82 -28.61 19.73
N GLN A 724 35.74 -27.93 19.34
CA GLN A 724 34.38 -28.50 19.43
C GLN A 724 33.36 -27.97 18.40
N ALA A 725 33.63 -26.83 17.75
CA ALA A 725 32.76 -26.15 16.78
C ALA A 725 32.61 -26.85 15.41
N LEU A 726 32.57 -28.19 15.35
CA LEU A 726 32.48 -28.95 14.09
C LEU A 726 31.64 -30.24 14.16
N LEU A 727 30.89 -30.49 15.25
CA LEU A 727 30.25 -31.79 15.50
C LEU A 727 28.77 -31.77 15.95
N LEU A 728 28.08 -30.62 15.88
CA LEU A 728 26.64 -30.51 16.24
C LEU A 728 25.79 -29.82 15.16
N LEU A 729 26.09 -30.08 13.88
CA LEU A 729 25.16 -29.85 12.77
C LEU A 729 24.12 -30.99 12.69
N SER A 730 23.30 -31.14 13.74
CA SER A 730 22.26 -32.19 13.84
C SER A 730 20.96 -31.63 14.45
N PHE A 731 19.96 -31.35 13.61
CA PHE A 731 18.64 -30.93 14.05
C PHE A 731 17.76 -32.14 14.45
N SER A 732 17.66 -32.46 15.75
CA SER A 732 16.64 -33.39 16.24
C SER A 732 16.26 -33.24 17.72
N GLN A 733 15.02 -32.80 17.94
CA GLN A 733 14.08 -33.18 19.03
C GLN A 733 14.28 -32.71 20.50
N ILE A 734 13.29 -31.88 20.96
CA ILE A 734 12.57 -31.95 22.28
C ILE A 734 13.33 -31.45 23.54
N PRO A 735 12.70 -30.86 24.60
CA PRO A 735 11.31 -30.42 24.84
C PRO A 735 11.13 -28.89 25.09
N THR A 736 9.90 -28.45 25.38
CA THR A 736 9.47 -27.06 25.72
C THR A 736 9.47 -26.77 27.23
N PRO A 737 9.34 -25.49 27.67
CA PRO A 737 7.98 -25.01 28.03
C PRO A 737 7.65 -23.53 27.73
N ILE A 738 6.44 -23.32 27.17
CA ILE A 738 5.47 -22.22 27.44
C ILE A 738 5.99 -20.77 27.40
N GLY A 739 5.65 -20.02 26.35
CA GLY A 739 5.80 -18.55 26.34
C GLY A 739 5.62 -17.78 25.02
N ASP A 740 5.42 -18.46 23.88
CA ASP A 740 5.46 -17.80 22.56
C ASP A 740 4.20 -17.01 22.18
N ASP A 741 4.28 -15.69 22.36
CA ASP A 741 3.45 -14.71 21.64
C ASP A 741 4.29 -14.07 20.52
N PRO A 742 4.27 -14.60 19.28
CA PRO A 742 5.16 -14.17 18.20
C PRO A 742 4.84 -12.75 17.67
N LEU A 743 5.85 -12.10 17.10
CA LEU A 743 5.80 -10.66 16.75
C LEU A 743 4.86 -10.30 15.58
N PHE A 744 4.58 -11.27 14.72
CA PHE A 744 3.85 -11.13 13.47
C PHE A 744 2.73 -12.19 13.43
N VAL A 745 1.54 -11.79 13.01
CA VAL A 745 0.34 -12.66 12.95
C VAL A 745 0.60 -13.84 12.01
N GLU A 746 1.34 -13.56 10.95
CA GLU A 746 1.82 -14.45 9.89
C GLU A 746 2.59 -15.68 10.42
N SER A 747 3.13 -15.63 11.65
CA SER A 747 3.77 -16.80 12.30
C SER A 747 2.93 -17.48 13.40
N LYS A 748 1.78 -16.90 13.82
CA LYS A 748 0.68 -17.68 14.41
C LYS A 748 -0.06 -18.46 13.33
N LEU A 749 -0.17 -17.87 12.14
CA LEU A 749 -0.74 -18.47 10.93
C LEU A 749 0.17 -19.55 10.33
N ARG A 750 0.41 -20.63 11.10
CA ARG A 750 0.71 -21.92 10.48
C ARG A 750 -0.49 -22.31 9.62
N ILE A 751 -0.41 -22.03 8.32
CA ILE A 751 -1.33 -22.55 7.33
C ILE A 751 -1.34 -24.08 7.51
N ARG A 752 -2.40 -24.62 8.11
CA ARG A 752 -2.64 -26.07 8.07
C ARG A 752 -2.75 -26.42 6.58
N PRO A 753 -1.94 -27.35 6.06
CA PRO A 753 -2.06 -27.73 4.66
C PRO A 753 -3.51 -28.16 4.39
N LEU A 754 -4.12 -27.63 3.31
CA LEU A 754 -5.52 -27.95 2.97
C LEU A 754 -5.72 -29.48 2.88
N SER A 755 -4.70 -30.20 2.41
CA SER A 755 -4.65 -31.67 2.31
C SER A 755 -4.49 -32.43 3.64
N ALA A 756 -4.38 -31.75 4.79
CA ALA A 756 -4.00 -32.34 6.08
C ALA A 756 -5.06 -32.16 7.19
N VAL A 757 -6.29 -31.82 6.84
CA VAL A 757 -7.42 -31.78 7.78
C VAL A 757 -8.08 -33.15 7.89
N THR A 758 -7.46 -34.07 8.62
CA THR A 758 -8.21 -35.17 9.25
C THR A 758 -9.18 -34.52 10.25
N PRO A 759 -10.50 -34.70 10.14
CA PRO A 759 -11.45 -34.01 11.00
C PRO A 759 -11.34 -34.56 12.43
N ALA A 760 -10.79 -33.75 13.35
CA ALA A 760 -10.57 -34.12 14.75
C ALA A 760 -11.87 -34.36 15.55
N ARG A 761 -13.03 -34.08 14.96
CA ARG A 761 -14.38 -34.40 15.45
C ARG A 761 -15.20 -34.91 14.25
N PRO A 762 -15.96 -36.01 14.38
CA PRO A 762 -16.78 -36.53 13.27
C PRO A 762 -17.91 -35.56 12.91
N VAL A 763 -18.63 -35.07 13.92
CA VAL A 763 -19.71 -34.09 13.78
C VAL A 763 -19.15 -32.67 13.66
N PRO A 764 -19.57 -31.86 12.68
CA PRO A 764 -19.16 -30.46 12.54
C PRO A 764 -19.80 -29.55 13.61
N ARG A 765 -19.29 -28.33 13.72
CA ARG A 765 -19.89 -27.26 14.55
C ARG A 765 -20.13 -26.03 13.67
N LEU A 766 -21.37 -25.56 13.64
CA LEU A 766 -21.78 -24.40 12.84
C LEU A 766 -21.77 -23.13 13.71
N ALA A 767 -21.44 -21.99 13.10
CA ALA A 767 -21.38 -20.69 13.74
C ALA A 767 -22.34 -19.72 13.03
N TYR A 768 -23.49 -19.43 13.65
CA TYR A 768 -24.55 -18.62 13.05
C TYR A 768 -24.46 -17.15 13.46
N LEU A 769 -24.55 -16.25 12.48
CA LEU A 769 -25.02 -14.88 12.68
C LEU A 769 -26.52 -14.84 12.36
N ILE A 770 -27.36 -14.42 13.32
CA ILE A 770 -28.79 -14.14 13.07
C ILE A 770 -29.01 -12.64 13.30
N SER A 771 -29.34 -11.89 12.25
CA SER A 771 -29.48 -10.43 12.33
C SER A 771 -30.87 -9.87 11.99
N GLY A 772 -31.39 -8.98 12.83
CA GLY A 772 -32.65 -8.27 12.62
C GLY A 772 -32.52 -6.75 12.82
N SER A 773 -33.66 -6.07 12.71
CA SER A 773 -33.84 -4.64 12.92
C SER A 773 -35.08 -4.38 13.79
N ALA A 774 -35.63 -3.17 13.79
CA ALA A 774 -36.68 -2.77 14.74
C ALA A 774 -37.96 -3.64 14.67
N GLY A 775 -38.30 -4.29 15.79
CA GLY A 775 -39.44 -5.20 15.93
C GLY A 775 -39.20 -6.63 15.42
N ASP A 776 -37.96 -7.01 15.09
CA ASP A 776 -37.61 -8.37 14.68
C ASP A 776 -37.24 -9.30 15.86
N GLY A 777 -37.17 -8.81 17.10
CA GLY A 777 -36.71 -9.57 18.27
C GLY A 777 -37.44 -10.90 18.49
N ALA A 778 -38.76 -10.94 18.29
CA ALA A 778 -39.56 -12.17 18.36
C ALA A 778 -39.20 -13.17 17.25
N SER A 779 -38.99 -12.70 16.02
CA SER A 779 -38.54 -13.53 14.90
C SER A 779 -37.13 -14.07 15.13
N LEU A 780 -36.22 -13.27 15.70
CA LEU A 780 -34.89 -13.73 16.13
C LEU A 780 -34.98 -14.86 17.15
N ARG A 781 -35.86 -14.76 18.16
CA ARG A 781 -36.08 -15.82 19.16
C ARG A 781 -36.62 -17.11 18.53
N ARG A 782 -37.65 -17.02 17.70
CA ARG A 782 -38.26 -18.19 17.01
C ARG A 782 -37.26 -18.86 16.06
N THR A 783 -36.50 -18.08 15.27
CA THR A 783 -35.45 -18.61 14.39
C THR A 783 -34.28 -19.22 15.16
N LEU A 784 -33.86 -18.63 16.30
CA LEU A 784 -32.85 -19.23 17.16
C LEU A 784 -33.31 -20.60 17.70
N ARG A 785 -34.54 -20.72 18.21
CA ARG A 785 -35.05 -22.02 18.74
C ARG A 785 -35.22 -23.08 17.65
N ALA A 786 -35.55 -22.70 16.41
CA ALA A 786 -35.54 -23.59 15.26
C ALA A 786 -34.13 -24.05 14.81
N LEU A 787 -33.10 -23.23 15.06
CA LEU A 787 -31.70 -23.51 14.70
C LEU A 787 -30.85 -24.07 15.85
N TYR A 788 -31.41 -24.19 17.06
CA TYR A 788 -30.58 -24.45 18.24
C TYR A 788 -30.19 -25.93 18.39
N HIS A 789 -28.89 -26.17 18.26
CA HIS A 789 -28.18 -27.38 18.69
C HIS A 789 -26.98 -26.99 19.58
N PRO A 790 -26.69 -27.68 20.71
CA PRO A 790 -25.67 -27.24 21.67
C PRO A 790 -24.22 -27.33 21.17
N ALA A 791 -23.93 -28.15 20.15
CA ALA A 791 -22.60 -28.19 19.54
C ALA A 791 -22.23 -26.87 18.84
N ASN A 792 -23.22 -26.17 18.27
CA ASN A 792 -23.04 -24.97 17.44
C ASN A 792 -22.82 -23.71 18.29
N GLN A 793 -22.53 -22.58 17.63
CA GLN A 793 -22.32 -21.25 18.22
C GLN A 793 -23.23 -20.22 17.53
N TYR A 794 -23.66 -19.18 18.26
CA TYR A 794 -24.61 -18.18 17.77
C TYR A 794 -24.23 -16.77 18.20
N VAL A 795 -24.37 -15.81 17.28
CA VAL A 795 -24.34 -14.37 17.52
C VAL A 795 -25.65 -13.76 17.03
N LEU A 796 -26.42 -13.17 17.95
CA LEU A 796 -27.62 -12.41 17.65
C LEU A 796 -27.27 -10.92 17.52
N HIS A 797 -27.75 -10.27 16.46
CA HIS A 797 -27.57 -8.83 16.25
C HIS A 797 -28.91 -8.17 15.87
N LEU A 798 -29.42 -7.30 16.73
CA LEU A 798 -30.41 -6.30 16.36
C LEU A 798 -29.68 -5.00 16.05
N ASP A 799 -29.93 -4.39 14.89
CA ASP A 799 -29.26 -3.17 14.45
C ASP A 799 -29.68 -1.92 15.25
N LEU A 800 -28.97 -0.81 15.04
CA LEU A 800 -29.18 0.41 15.84
C LEU A 800 -30.54 1.09 15.63
N GLU A 801 -31.33 0.68 14.63
CA GLU A 801 -32.73 1.09 14.47
C GLU A 801 -33.65 0.43 15.51
N ALA A 802 -33.29 -0.77 16.00
CA ALA A 802 -34.03 -1.44 17.06
C ALA A 802 -33.88 -0.68 18.40
N PRO A 803 -35.01 -0.35 19.08
CA PRO A 803 -35.00 0.37 20.35
C PRO A 803 -34.10 -0.28 21.39
N ALA A 804 -33.48 0.54 22.24
CA ALA A 804 -32.63 0.05 23.33
C ALA A 804 -33.37 -0.95 24.24
N ALA A 805 -34.68 -0.76 24.45
CA ALA A 805 -35.53 -1.70 25.18
C ALA A 805 -35.62 -3.08 24.52
N GLU A 806 -35.86 -3.17 23.20
CA GLU A 806 -35.92 -4.44 22.46
C GLU A 806 -34.56 -5.18 22.48
N ARG A 807 -33.45 -4.43 22.39
CA ARG A 807 -32.10 -5.00 22.44
C ARG A 807 -31.70 -5.46 23.86
N LEU A 808 -32.20 -4.79 24.90
CA LEU A 808 -32.08 -5.24 26.29
C LEU A 808 -32.97 -6.45 26.58
N GLU A 809 -34.21 -6.46 26.10
CA GLU A 809 -35.15 -7.59 26.20
C GLU A 809 -34.54 -8.86 25.59
N LEU A 810 -34.00 -8.78 24.36
CA LEU A 810 -33.32 -9.91 23.71
C LEU A 810 -32.11 -10.39 24.52
N THR A 811 -31.35 -9.48 25.14
CA THR A 811 -30.20 -9.82 25.98
C THR A 811 -30.65 -10.49 27.28
N ALA A 812 -31.73 -10.01 27.91
CA ALA A 812 -32.32 -10.60 29.11
C ALA A 812 -32.88 -12.00 28.82
N THR A 813 -33.70 -12.16 27.76
CA THR A 813 -34.25 -13.47 27.37
C THR A 813 -33.15 -14.51 27.15
N VAL A 814 -32.01 -14.11 26.55
CA VAL A 814 -30.89 -15.04 26.31
C VAL A 814 -30.11 -15.38 27.59
N GLY A 815 -30.04 -14.48 28.58
CA GLY A 815 -29.42 -14.76 29.89
C GLY A 815 -30.32 -15.56 30.85
N GLU A 816 -31.64 -15.37 30.75
CA GLU A 816 -32.65 -16.03 31.57
C GLU A 816 -33.00 -17.44 31.08
N ASP A 817 -32.86 -17.73 29.78
CA ASP A 817 -33.08 -19.08 29.24
C ASP A 817 -32.03 -20.07 29.80
N PRO A 818 -32.48 -21.11 30.52
CA PRO A 818 -31.57 -22.00 31.24
C PRO A 818 -30.74 -22.88 30.28
N VAL A 819 -31.19 -23.10 29.04
CA VAL A 819 -30.43 -23.88 28.04
C VAL A 819 -29.25 -23.05 27.53
N TYR A 820 -29.49 -21.78 27.16
CA TYR A 820 -28.42 -20.91 26.65
C TYR A 820 -27.39 -20.59 27.75
N THR A 821 -27.83 -20.32 28.98
CA THR A 821 -26.93 -20.08 30.12
C THR A 821 -26.14 -21.32 30.55
N ARG A 822 -26.67 -22.54 30.32
CA ARG A 822 -25.96 -23.81 30.55
C ARG A 822 -24.84 -24.04 29.54
N PHE A 823 -25.10 -23.85 28.24
CA PHE A 823 -24.13 -24.14 27.16
C PHE A 823 -23.24 -22.96 26.76
N ARG A 824 -23.63 -21.72 27.09
CA ARG A 824 -22.86 -20.48 26.85
C ARG A 824 -22.41 -20.26 25.40
N ASN A 825 -23.19 -20.79 24.46
CA ASN A 825 -22.91 -20.77 23.03
C ASN A 825 -23.69 -19.69 22.26
N VAL A 826 -24.68 -19.05 22.87
CA VAL A 826 -25.41 -17.89 22.34
C VAL A 826 -24.83 -16.59 22.88
N ARG A 827 -24.59 -15.61 22.01
CA ARG A 827 -24.08 -14.26 22.35
C ARG A 827 -24.97 -13.20 21.70
N VAL A 828 -25.13 -12.04 22.34
CA VAL A 828 -25.91 -10.91 21.81
C VAL A 828 -25.00 -9.68 21.65
N VAL A 829 -25.04 -9.03 20.49
CA VAL A 829 -24.21 -7.85 20.21
C VAL A 829 -24.78 -6.62 20.93
N SER A 830 -24.24 -6.33 22.11
CA SER A 830 -24.67 -5.19 22.94
C SER A 830 -24.45 -3.82 22.28
N ARG A 831 -23.31 -3.66 21.59
CA ARG A 831 -22.98 -2.48 20.77
C ARG A 831 -23.43 -2.69 19.32
N ALA A 832 -24.74 -2.63 19.13
CA ALA A 832 -25.39 -2.66 17.82
C ALA A 832 -24.82 -1.61 16.86
N ASN A 833 -24.65 -1.99 15.59
CA ASN A 833 -24.26 -1.08 14.51
C ASN A 833 -25.50 -0.74 13.69
N LEU A 834 -25.48 0.39 12.98
CA LEU A 834 -26.55 0.73 12.03
C LEU A 834 -26.35 -0.05 10.72
N VAL A 835 -27.38 -0.71 10.19
CA VAL A 835 -27.22 -1.61 9.03
C VAL A 835 -28.05 -1.14 7.82
N THR A 836 -27.34 -0.66 6.80
CA THR A 836 -27.87 -0.27 5.49
C THR A 836 -27.68 -1.43 4.51
N TYR A 837 -28.75 -2.15 4.13
CA TYR A 837 -28.66 -3.35 3.27
C TYR A 837 -28.03 -3.08 1.88
N ARG A 838 -28.11 -1.83 1.39
CA ARG A 838 -27.53 -1.39 0.11
C ARG A 838 -26.06 -0.98 0.21
N GLY A 839 -25.46 -0.96 1.41
CA GLY A 839 -24.11 -0.44 1.67
C GLY A 839 -23.17 -1.42 2.38
N PRO A 840 -21.92 -0.99 2.67
CA PRO A 840 -20.91 -1.79 3.37
C PRO A 840 -21.22 -2.03 4.86
N THR A 841 -22.12 -1.28 5.50
CA THR A 841 -22.44 -1.49 6.93
C THR A 841 -22.90 -2.91 7.24
N MET A 842 -23.65 -3.55 6.34
CA MET A 842 -23.99 -4.98 6.49
C MET A 842 -22.75 -5.89 6.41
N VAL A 843 -21.80 -5.63 5.49
CA VAL A 843 -20.52 -6.36 5.42
C VAL A 843 -19.71 -6.19 6.70
N SER A 844 -19.65 -4.95 7.22
CA SER A 844 -18.99 -4.64 8.49
C SER A 844 -19.63 -5.37 9.66
N ASN A 845 -20.96 -5.52 9.67
CA ASN A 845 -21.66 -6.29 10.71
C ASN A 845 -21.36 -7.79 10.63
N THR A 846 -21.36 -8.37 9.42
CA THR A 846 -20.99 -9.78 9.19
C THR A 846 -19.56 -10.06 9.65
N LEU A 847 -18.60 -9.19 9.31
CA LEU A 847 -17.21 -9.31 9.76
C LEU A 847 -17.06 -9.11 11.28
N HIS A 848 -17.83 -8.21 11.90
CA HIS A 848 -17.83 -8.01 13.36
C HIS A 848 -18.36 -9.25 14.10
N ALA A 849 -19.46 -9.85 13.65
CA ALA A 849 -19.99 -11.09 14.22
C ALA A 849 -19.00 -12.26 14.08
N ALA A 850 -18.38 -12.40 12.90
CA ALA A 850 -17.34 -13.38 12.66
C ALA A 850 -16.10 -13.17 13.57
N ALA A 851 -15.72 -11.92 13.85
CA ALA A 851 -14.62 -11.61 14.76
C ALA A 851 -14.95 -11.96 16.23
N ILE A 852 -16.20 -11.77 16.67
CA ILE A 852 -16.68 -12.25 17.99
C ILE A 852 -16.58 -13.78 18.04
N LEU A 853 -17.01 -14.48 16.99
CA LEU A 853 -16.97 -15.95 16.92
C LEU A 853 -15.54 -16.50 16.94
N LEU A 854 -14.61 -15.96 16.14
CA LEU A 854 -13.19 -16.38 16.19
C LEU A 854 -12.54 -16.11 17.56
N LYS A 855 -12.88 -15.00 18.21
CA LYS A 855 -12.25 -14.59 19.49
C LYS A 855 -12.83 -15.32 20.71
N GLU A 856 -14.14 -15.60 20.72
CA GLU A 856 -14.86 -15.95 21.96
C GLU A 856 -15.69 -17.24 21.86
N ALA A 857 -15.80 -17.88 20.68
CA ALA A 857 -16.61 -19.08 20.47
C ALA A 857 -15.81 -20.39 20.27
N GLY A 858 -14.48 -20.30 20.24
CA GLY A 858 -13.59 -21.45 20.07
C GLY A 858 -13.71 -22.08 18.69
N ASP A 859 -13.40 -23.37 18.58
CA ASP A 859 -13.45 -24.09 17.30
C ASP A 859 -14.87 -24.20 16.71
N TRP A 860 -15.01 -23.84 15.45
CA TRP A 860 -16.15 -24.19 14.59
C TRP A 860 -15.65 -24.45 13.17
N ASP A 861 -16.47 -25.10 12.33
CA ASP A 861 -16.07 -25.52 10.98
C ASP A 861 -16.55 -24.51 9.91
N TRP A 862 -17.81 -24.06 10.03
CA TRP A 862 -18.47 -23.16 9.07
C TRP A 862 -19.22 -22.00 9.74
N PHE A 863 -19.14 -20.83 9.13
CA PHE A 863 -19.91 -19.63 9.45
C PHE A 863 -21.09 -19.48 8.50
N ILE A 864 -22.30 -19.27 9.03
CA ILE A 864 -23.53 -19.07 8.26
C ILE A 864 -24.14 -17.72 8.67
N ASN A 865 -24.46 -16.86 7.71
CA ASN A 865 -25.22 -15.63 7.98
C ASN A 865 -26.71 -15.80 7.61
N LEU A 866 -27.58 -15.36 8.51
CA LEU A 866 -29.04 -15.36 8.38
C LEU A 866 -29.61 -14.04 8.91
N SER A 867 -30.84 -13.73 8.51
CA SER A 867 -31.63 -12.61 9.01
C SER A 867 -32.87 -13.06 9.78
N ALA A 868 -33.56 -12.11 10.42
CA ALA A 868 -34.86 -12.28 11.07
C ALA A 868 -35.99 -12.86 10.20
N SER A 869 -35.74 -13.06 8.90
CA SER A 869 -36.74 -13.50 7.92
C SER A 869 -36.24 -14.63 7.03
N ASP A 870 -35.16 -15.29 7.45
CA ASP A 870 -34.75 -16.61 6.98
C ASP A 870 -35.27 -17.67 7.95
N TYR A 871 -35.52 -18.88 7.45
CA TYR A 871 -35.95 -20.01 8.29
C TYR A 871 -35.36 -21.34 7.78
N PRO A 872 -35.02 -22.28 8.68
CA PRO A 872 -34.60 -23.62 8.28
C PRO A 872 -35.77 -24.43 7.70
N LEU A 873 -35.47 -25.27 6.70
CA LEU A 873 -36.37 -26.28 6.11
C LEU A 873 -35.96 -27.72 6.48
N VAL A 874 -34.98 -27.87 7.38
CA VAL A 874 -34.43 -29.14 7.87
C VAL A 874 -33.99 -28.99 9.32
N THR A 875 -33.92 -30.11 10.06
CA THR A 875 -33.40 -30.09 11.44
C THR A 875 -31.90 -29.80 11.48
N GLN A 876 -31.36 -29.43 12.65
CA GLN A 876 -29.91 -29.34 12.81
C GLN A 876 -29.24 -30.72 12.69
N ASP A 877 -29.86 -31.78 13.19
CA ASP A 877 -29.38 -33.15 13.07
C ASP A 877 -29.24 -33.59 11.59
N ASP A 878 -30.24 -33.27 10.75
CA ASP A 878 -30.20 -33.48 9.29
C ASP A 878 -28.98 -32.79 8.63
N LEU A 879 -28.78 -31.51 8.97
CA LEU A 879 -27.75 -30.66 8.38
C LEU A 879 -26.36 -31.11 8.86
N LEU A 880 -26.17 -31.29 10.17
CA LEU A 880 -24.91 -31.75 10.77
C LEU A 880 -24.52 -33.15 10.27
N TYR A 881 -25.49 -34.07 10.13
CA TYR A 881 -25.24 -35.40 9.57
C TYR A 881 -24.78 -35.31 8.12
N THR A 882 -25.47 -34.52 7.29
CA THR A 882 -25.11 -34.36 5.88
C THR A 882 -23.72 -33.73 5.73
N LEU A 883 -23.45 -32.65 6.46
CA LEU A 883 -22.16 -31.96 6.45
C LEU A 883 -21.01 -32.78 7.07
N SER A 884 -21.31 -33.78 7.91
CA SER A 884 -20.29 -34.69 8.46
C SER A 884 -19.53 -35.43 7.35
N SER A 885 -20.19 -35.71 6.21
CA SER A 885 -19.59 -36.36 5.03
C SER A 885 -18.71 -35.45 4.15
N LEU A 886 -18.65 -34.13 4.44
CA LEU A 886 -18.05 -33.14 3.54
C LEU A 886 -16.72 -32.55 4.06
N PRO A 887 -15.75 -32.27 3.16
CA PRO A 887 -14.53 -31.53 3.50
C PRO A 887 -14.82 -30.15 4.11
N ARG A 888 -14.18 -29.85 5.24
CA ARG A 888 -14.43 -28.64 6.05
C ARG A 888 -13.90 -27.34 5.44
N ASP A 889 -13.08 -27.42 4.39
CA ASP A 889 -12.49 -26.28 3.68
C ASP A 889 -13.45 -25.63 2.66
N LEU A 890 -14.51 -26.35 2.26
CA LEU A 890 -15.51 -25.90 1.28
C LEU A 890 -16.29 -24.65 1.72
N ASN A 891 -16.56 -23.76 0.76
CA ASN A 891 -17.33 -22.54 0.94
C ASN A 891 -18.54 -22.57 -0.01
N PHE A 892 -19.76 -22.56 0.54
CA PHE A 892 -21.00 -22.51 -0.24
C PHE A 892 -21.40 -21.05 -0.43
N ILE A 893 -21.17 -20.55 -1.64
CA ILE A 893 -21.36 -19.17 -2.03
C ILE A 893 -21.72 -19.14 -3.52
N GLU A 894 -22.94 -18.73 -3.84
CA GLU A 894 -23.37 -18.53 -5.22
C GLU A 894 -22.57 -17.37 -5.83
N HIS A 895 -21.94 -17.57 -7.00
CA HIS A 895 -21.15 -16.52 -7.65
C HIS A 895 -21.19 -16.59 -9.17
N THR A 896 -21.21 -15.39 -9.76
CA THR A 896 -20.88 -15.17 -11.17
C THR A 896 -19.84 -14.06 -11.31
N SER A 897 -19.03 -14.19 -12.36
CA SER A 897 -18.05 -13.19 -12.80
C SER A 897 -18.50 -12.43 -14.05
N ASP A 898 -19.72 -12.69 -14.53
CA ASP A 898 -20.45 -11.79 -15.43
C ASP A 898 -21.36 -10.91 -14.57
N ILE A 899 -20.96 -9.64 -14.42
CA ILE A 899 -21.70 -8.63 -13.67
C ILE A 899 -22.67 -7.84 -14.56
N GLY A 900 -22.59 -7.95 -15.89
CA GLY A 900 -23.44 -7.27 -16.86
C GLY A 900 -23.79 -5.82 -16.49
N TRP A 901 -25.09 -5.53 -16.39
CA TRP A 901 -25.61 -4.19 -16.04
C TRP A 901 -25.17 -3.70 -14.64
N LYS A 902 -24.86 -4.61 -13.69
CA LYS A 902 -24.38 -4.25 -12.34
C LYS A 902 -23.06 -3.47 -12.42
N GLU A 903 -22.26 -3.62 -13.49
CA GLU A 903 -21.05 -2.81 -13.70
C GLU A 903 -21.38 -1.30 -13.71
N TYR A 904 -22.37 -0.89 -14.50
CA TYR A 904 -22.74 0.51 -14.71
C TYR A 904 -23.64 1.08 -13.61
N HIS A 905 -24.40 0.21 -12.91
CA HIS A 905 -25.36 0.60 -11.87
C HIS A 905 -24.88 0.38 -10.42
N ARG A 906 -23.83 -0.42 -10.18
CA ARG A 906 -23.34 -0.74 -8.83
C ARG A 906 -21.83 -0.55 -8.63
N ALA A 907 -21.02 -0.91 -9.64
CA ALA A 907 -19.56 -0.88 -9.51
C ALA A 907 -18.94 0.49 -9.86
N LYS A 908 -19.37 1.08 -10.99
CA LYS A 908 -18.93 2.39 -11.47
C LYS A 908 -19.48 3.57 -10.64
N PRO A 909 -20.74 3.59 -10.18
CA PRO A 909 -21.19 4.60 -9.23
C PRO A 909 -20.43 4.50 -7.90
N VAL A 910 -20.21 5.65 -7.26
CA VAL A 910 -19.61 5.75 -5.93
C VAL A 910 -20.71 6.15 -4.95
N ILE A 911 -20.90 5.36 -3.89
CA ILE A 911 -21.85 5.67 -2.82
C ILE A 911 -21.14 6.00 -1.50
N ILE A 912 -21.84 6.70 -0.62
CA ILE A 912 -21.45 6.92 0.78
C ILE A 912 -22.60 6.40 1.65
N ASP A 913 -22.32 5.41 2.50
CA ASP A 913 -23.28 4.84 3.46
C ASP A 913 -23.25 5.65 4.76
N PRO A 914 -24.34 6.35 5.13
CA PRO A 914 -24.36 7.19 6.33
C PRO A 914 -24.16 6.39 7.62
N GLY A 915 -24.51 5.10 7.64
CA GLY A 915 -24.40 4.26 8.83
C GLY A 915 -22.96 4.00 9.30
N LEU A 916 -21.95 4.43 8.54
CA LEU A 916 -20.54 4.42 8.96
C LEU A 916 -20.17 5.59 9.89
N TYR A 917 -20.97 6.67 9.95
CA TYR A 917 -20.66 7.88 10.72
C TYR A 917 -21.87 8.60 11.34
N SER A 918 -23.09 8.15 11.06
CA SER A 918 -24.36 8.67 11.59
C SER A 918 -25.04 7.64 12.49
N SER A 919 -25.73 8.12 13.53
CA SER A 919 -26.62 7.29 14.36
C SER A 919 -28.07 7.25 13.85
N GLN A 920 -28.39 7.93 12.74
CA GLN A 920 -29.73 7.96 12.13
C GLN A 920 -29.73 7.25 10.77
N LYS A 921 -30.69 6.33 10.59
CA LYS A 921 -30.84 5.55 9.35
C LYS A 921 -31.31 6.43 8.21
N THR A 922 -30.57 6.38 7.11
CA THR A 922 -30.81 7.13 5.87
C THR A 922 -30.33 6.25 4.70
N ASP A 923 -30.93 6.43 3.52
CA ASP A 923 -30.49 5.71 2.32
C ASP A 923 -29.10 6.20 1.87
N VAL A 924 -28.41 5.39 1.05
CA VAL A 924 -27.04 5.68 0.61
C VAL A 924 -26.97 6.97 -0.21
N PHE A 925 -26.03 7.87 0.13
CA PHE A 925 -25.78 9.07 -0.66
C PHE A 925 -25.02 8.72 -1.94
N TRP A 926 -25.46 9.29 -3.05
CA TRP A 926 -24.84 9.11 -4.36
C TRP A 926 -23.84 10.24 -4.62
N VAL A 927 -22.62 9.87 -5.00
CA VAL A 927 -21.62 10.82 -5.50
C VAL A 927 -21.87 11.04 -7.00
N SER A 928 -21.70 12.28 -7.47
CA SER A 928 -21.86 12.65 -8.88
C SER A 928 -20.87 11.94 -9.81
N GLU A 929 -19.66 11.71 -9.32
CA GLU A 929 -18.56 11.08 -10.00
C GLU A 929 -18.71 9.56 -10.06
N LYS A 930 -18.31 8.98 -11.21
CA LYS A 930 -18.21 7.53 -11.41
C LYS A 930 -16.75 7.11 -11.53
N ARG A 931 -16.39 6.02 -10.89
CA ARG A 931 -15.07 5.38 -10.97
C ARG A 931 -14.99 4.36 -12.12
N SER A 932 -13.78 3.99 -12.50
CA SER A 932 -13.50 2.77 -13.25
C SER A 932 -13.78 1.51 -12.39
N VAL A 933 -13.90 0.35 -13.03
CA VAL A 933 -13.81 -0.94 -12.33
C VAL A 933 -12.34 -1.32 -12.11
N PRO A 934 -11.99 -2.02 -11.01
CA PRO A 934 -10.61 -2.41 -10.71
C PRO A 934 -9.98 -3.28 -11.79
N THR A 935 -8.69 -3.07 -12.00
CA THR A 935 -7.79 -3.86 -12.84
C THR A 935 -7.09 -4.98 -12.04
N ALA A 936 -6.73 -4.70 -10.79
CA ALA A 936 -5.96 -5.60 -9.91
C ALA A 936 -6.70 -6.86 -9.43
N PHE A 937 -8.03 -6.91 -9.52
CA PHE A 937 -8.85 -8.08 -9.17
C PHE A 937 -10.16 -8.08 -9.98
N LYS A 938 -10.64 -9.26 -10.37
CA LYS A 938 -11.92 -9.38 -11.09
C LYS A 938 -13.08 -9.28 -10.10
N LEU A 939 -14.08 -8.44 -10.40
CA LEU A 939 -15.31 -8.39 -9.60
C LEU A 939 -16.16 -9.64 -9.81
N PHE A 940 -16.70 -10.17 -8.71
CA PHE A 940 -17.71 -11.24 -8.68
C PHE A 940 -18.94 -10.75 -7.93
N THR A 941 -20.10 -11.33 -8.21
CA THR A 941 -21.38 -11.01 -7.56
C THR A 941 -22.22 -12.28 -7.37
N GLY A 942 -23.09 -12.26 -6.37
CA GLY A 942 -24.00 -13.36 -6.05
C GLY A 942 -24.86 -13.04 -4.83
N SER A 943 -25.49 -14.05 -4.26
CA SER A 943 -26.34 -13.97 -3.07
C SER A 943 -25.63 -13.33 -1.86
N ALA A 944 -26.36 -12.56 -1.06
CA ALA A 944 -25.83 -12.00 0.18
C ALA A 944 -25.77 -13.04 1.34
N TRP A 945 -26.11 -14.30 1.06
CA TRP A 945 -26.27 -15.40 2.02
C TRP A 945 -25.33 -16.53 1.61
N MET A 946 -24.68 -17.16 2.58
CA MET A 946 -23.52 -18.03 2.33
C MET A 946 -23.19 -18.88 3.55
N MET A 947 -22.49 -20.00 3.32
CA MET A 947 -21.82 -20.79 4.35
C MET A 947 -20.31 -20.85 4.07
N LEU A 948 -19.53 -20.09 4.82
CA LEU A 948 -18.08 -19.93 4.63
C LEU A 948 -17.29 -20.81 5.60
N SER A 949 -16.16 -21.39 5.18
CA SER A 949 -15.31 -22.18 6.07
C SER A 949 -14.50 -21.29 7.02
N HIS A 950 -14.19 -21.81 8.21
CA HIS A 950 -13.42 -21.11 9.27
C HIS A 950 -12.13 -20.49 8.72
N GLN A 951 -11.39 -21.23 7.88
CA GLN A 951 -10.13 -20.77 7.27
C GLN A 951 -10.31 -19.53 6.37
N PHE A 952 -11.44 -19.42 5.66
CA PHE A 952 -11.72 -18.26 4.82
C PHE A 952 -12.19 -17.06 5.64
N ILE A 953 -12.92 -17.28 6.72
CA ILE A 953 -13.25 -16.23 7.70
C ILE A 953 -11.98 -15.69 8.39
N GLU A 954 -11.04 -16.57 8.76
CA GLU A 954 -9.72 -16.15 9.25
C GLU A 954 -8.98 -15.30 8.20
N PHE A 955 -8.96 -15.71 6.93
CA PHE A 955 -8.33 -14.93 5.85
C PHE A 955 -8.92 -13.53 5.72
N LEU A 956 -10.25 -13.40 5.81
CA LEU A 956 -10.96 -12.12 5.73
C LEU A 956 -10.65 -11.16 6.89
N LEU A 957 -10.40 -11.70 8.10
CA LEU A 957 -10.24 -10.89 9.32
C LEU A 957 -8.79 -10.62 9.70
N TRP A 958 -7.92 -11.63 9.67
CA TRP A 958 -6.48 -11.44 9.93
C TRP A 958 -5.81 -10.76 8.72
N GLY A 959 -6.21 -11.11 7.50
CA GLY A 959 -5.77 -10.44 6.27
C GLY A 959 -4.27 -10.58 5.98
N TRP A 960 -3.75 -11.81 5.97
CA TRP A 960 -2.33 -12.05 5.67
C TRP A 960 -1.95 -11.76 4.20
N ASP A 961 -2.94 -11.68 3.30
CA ASP A 961 -2.83 -10.98 2.02
C ASP A 961 -3.44 -9.57 2.14
N ASN A 962 -2.97 -8.63 1.33
CA ASN A 962 -3.60 -7.32 1.18
C ASN A 962 -4.92 -7.37 0.40
N LEU A 963 -5.23 -8.46 -0.31
CA LEU A 963 -6.44 -8.64 -1.11
C LEU A 963 -7.75 -8.39 -0.30
N PRO A 964 -8.04 -9.05 0.84
CA PRO A 964 -9.21 -8.74 1.66
C PRO A 964 -9.33 -7.25 2.02
N ARG A 965 -8.22 -6.63 2.46
CA ARG A 965 -8.18 -5.22 2.87
C ARG A 965 -8.45 -4.26 1.70
N THR A 966 -7.86 -4.55 0.54
CA THR A 966 -7.98 -3.75 -0.70
C THR A 966 -9.40 -3.85 -1.28
N VAL A 967 -9.96 -5.07 -1.30
CA VAL A 967 -11.32 -5.33 -1.76
C VAL A 967 -12.33 -4.71 -0.78
N LEU A 968 -12.10 -4.77 0.54
CA LEU A 968 -12.98 -4.14 1.54
C LEU A 968 -13.01 -2.61 1.37
N MET A 969 -11.85 -1.98 1.14
CA MET A 969 -11.76 -0.55 0.83
C MET A 969 -12.53 -0.19 -0.44
N TYR A 970 -12.44 -0.99 -1.51
CA TYR A 970 -13.21 -0.77 -2.73
C TYR A 970 -14.73 -0.94 -2.52
N TYR A 971 -15.13 -1.94 -1.73
CA TYR A 971 -16.53 -2.23 -1.41
C TYR A 971 -17.14 -1.29 -0.35
N ALA A 972 -16.34 -0.45 0.32
CA ALA A 972 -16.82 0.63 1.20
C ALA A 972 -17.62 1.72 0.45
N ASN A 973 -17.50 1.80 -0.87
CA ASN A 973 -18.23 2.77 -1.71
C ASN A 973 -18.98 2.12 -2.89
N PHE A 974 -19.35 0.84 -2.76
CA PHE A 974 -20.03 0.03 -3.77
C PHE A 974 -21.51 -0.18 -3.42
N LEU A 975 -22.43 -0.26 -4.39
CA LEU A 975 -23.85 -0.51 -4.12
C LEU A 975 -24.16 -2.01 -4.01
N SER A 976 -24.87 -2.42 -2.95
CA SER A 976 -25.06 -3.83 -2.56
C SER A 976 -23.74 -4.55 -2.26
N SER A 977 -22.89 -3.97 -1.41
CA SER A 977 -21.59 -4.58 -1.04
C SER A 977 -21.64 -6.04 -0.54
N PRO A 978 -22.67 -6.51 0.19
CA PRO A 978 -22.80 -7.93 0.56
C PRO A 978 -22.85 -8.86 -0.65
N GLU A 979 -23.57 -8.47 -1.71
CA GLU A 979 -23.71 -9.22 -2.98
C GLU A 979 -22.42 -9.23 -3.84
N GLY A 980 -21.25 -8.90 -3.28
CA GLY A 980 -20.00 -8.79 -4.05
C GLY A 980 -18.68 -8.89 -3.27
N TYR A 981 -18.61 -8.41 -2.01
CA TYR A 981 -17.35 -8.41 -1.25
C TYR A 981 -16.75 -9.82 -1.08
N PHE A 982 -17.49 -10.73 -0.43
CA PHE A 982 -17.03 -12.08 -0.12
C PHE A 982 -16.70 -12.88 -1.40
N HIS A 983 -17.58 -12.80 -2.40
CA HIS A 983 -17.41 -13.32 -3.76
C HIS A 983 -16.09 -12.86 -4.41
N THR A 984 -15.82 -11.55 -4.35
CA THR A 984 -14.64 -10.96 -4.98
C THR A 984 -13.36 -11.37 -4.26
N VAL A 985 -13.36 -11.47 -2.93
CA VAL A 985 -12.18 -11.97 -2.20
C VAL A 985 -11.94 -13.46 -2.49
N ILE A 986 -12.96 -14.33 -2.34
CA ILE A 986 -12.77 -15.78 -2.42
C ILE A 986 -12.32 -16.25 -3.81
N CYS A 987 -12.86 -15.64 -4.88
CA CYS A 987 -12.55 -16.06 -6.24
C CYS A 987 -11.24 -15.48 -6.80
N ASN A 988 -10.65 -14.46 -6.17
CA ASN A 988 -9.34 -13.92 -6.53
C ASN A 988 -8.20 -14.47 -5.65
N ALA A 989 -8.49 -14.91 -4.42
CA ALA A 989 -7.53 -15.58 -3.55
C ALA A 989 -7.07 -16.91 -4.16
N ARG A 990 -5.76 -17.17 -4.20
CA ARG A 990 -5.20 -18.32 -4.94
C ARG A 990 -5.50 -19.65 -4.27
N GLU A 991 -5.67 -19.59 -2.96
CA GLU A 991 -5.91 -20.66 -2.00
C GLU A 991 -7.38 -21.10 -2.02
N PHE A 992 -8.31 -20.13 -1.97
CA PHE A 992 -9.74 -20.39 -1.76
C PHE A 992 -10.57 -20.48 -3.04
N ARG A 993 -10.09 -19.97 -4.18
CA ARG A 993 -10.79 -20.05 -5.50
C ARG A 993 -11.16 -21.46 -5.96
N ASN A 994 -10.57 -22.50 -5.37
CA ASN A 994 -10.84 -23.90 -5.66
C ASN A 994 -11.77 -24.58 -4.63
N THR A 995 -12.12 -23.92 -3.52
CA THR A 995 -12.99 -24.48 -2.46
C THR A 995 -14.44 -23.98 -2.56
N THR A 996 -14.77 -23.16 -3.58
CA THR A 996 -16.13 -22.62 -3.77
C THR A 996 -17.10 -23.66 -4.34
N VAL A 997 -18.19 -23.94 -3.64
CA VAL A 997 -19.40 -24.57 -4.18
C VAL A 997 -20.35 -23.46 -4.61
N ASN A 998 -20.72 -23.43 -5.88
CA ASN A 998 -21.51 -22.34 -6.48
C ASN A 998 -23.02 -22.51 -6.18
N HIS A 999 -23.39 -22.35 -4.91
CA HIS A 999 -24.76 -22.42 -4.40
C HIS A 999 -24.83 -21.76 -3.02
N ASP A 1000 -25.88 -20.99 -2.71
CA ASP A 1000 -26.01 -20.25 -1.44
C ASP A 1000 -26.78 -21.02 -0.34
N LEU A 1001 -27.32 -22.20 -0.70
CA LEU A 1001 -28.12 -23.09 0.17
C LEU A 1001 -29.49 -22.50 0.61
N HIS A 1002 -30.00 -21.49 -0.09
CA HIS A 1002 -31.30 -20.86 0.20
C HIS A 1002 -32.31 -21.07 -0.93
N PHE A 1003 -33.55 -21.39 -0.60
CA PHE A 1003 -34.69 -21.17 -1.50
C PHE A 1003 -35.09 -19.69 -1.47
N ILE A 1004 -35.02 -19.01 -2.62
CA ILE A 1004 -35.38 -17.59 -2.75
C ILE A 1004 -36.31 -17.39 -3.95
N SER A 1005 -37.50 -16.83 -3.70
CA SER A 1005 -38.49 -16.51 -4.75
C SER A 1005 -38.32 -15.06 -5.23
N TRP A 1006 -38.03 -14.86 -6.51
CA TRP A 1006 -37.74 -13.54 -7.11
C TRP A 1006 -38.69 -13.21 -8.27
N ASP A 1007 -38.94 -11.91 -8.47
CA ASP A 1007 -39.45 -11.38 -9.73
C ASP A 1007 -38.54 -11.72 -10.92
N ASN A 1008 -39.07 -11.66 -12.14
CA ASN A 1008 -38.28 -11.68 -13.37
C ASN A 1008 -38.57 -10.43 -14.23
N PRO A 1009 -37.63 -9.48 -14.39
CA PRO A 1009 -36.30 -9.44 -13.75
C PRO A 1009 -36.38 -9.17 -12.23
N PRO A 1010 -35.38 -9.60 -11.44
CA PRO A 1010 -35.41 -9.49 -9.98
C PRO A 1010 -35.37 -8.04 -9.51
N LYS A 1011 -36.29 -7.69 -8.60
CA LYS A 1011 -36.33 -6.42 -7.87
C LYS A 1011 -35.34 -6.42 -6.70
N GLN A 1012 -35.28 -5.33 -5.93
CA GLN A 1012 -34.37 -5.16 -4.78
C GLN A 1012 -34.62 -6.17 -3.64
N HIS A 1013 -35.83 -6.70 -3.52
CA HIS A 1013 -36.22 -7.65 -2.47
C HIS A 1013 -36.97 -8.84 -3.09
N PRO A 1014 -36.78 -10.06 -2.58
CA PRO A 1014 -37.54 -11.24 -3.00
C PRO A 1014 -38.98 -11.16 -2.52
N HIS A 1015 -39.84 -12.02 -3.06
CA HIS A 1015 -41.21 -12.18 -2.58
C HIS A 1015 -41.24 -12.65 -1.12
N LEU A 1016 -42.32 -12.30 -0.41
CA LEU A 1016 -42.65 -12.95 0.85
C LEU A 1016 -43.16 -14.36 0.53
N LEU A 1017 -42.59 -15.36 1.19
CA LEU A 1017 -42.96 -16.77 1.05
C LEU A 1017 -44.19 -17.07 1.92
N THR A 1018 -45.12 -17.81 1.35
CA THR A 1018 -46.45 -18.10 1.89
C THR A 1018 -46.76 -19.61 1.83
N LEU A 1019 -47.94 -20.02 2.27
CA LEU A 1019 -48.39 -21.42 2.20
C LEU A 1019 -48.36 -22.01 0.77
N ASP A 1020 -48.57 -21.20 -0.26
CA ASP A 1020 -48.52 -21.62 -1.67
C ASP A 1020 -47.08 -21.94 -2.13
N ASP A 1021 -46.08 -21.35 -1.50
CA ASP A 1021 -44.67 -21.61 -1.77
C ASP A 1021 -44.16 -22.91 -1.13
N PHE A 1022 -44.88 -23.47 -0.17
CA PHE A 1022 -44.42 -24.59 0.66
C PHE A 1022 -44.00 -25.83 -0.15
N SER A 1023 -44.78 -26.19 -1.18
CA SER A 1023 -44.45 -27.29 -2.08
C SER A 1023 -43.11 -27.05 -2.83
N ARG A 1024 -42.89 -25.80 -3.28
CA ARG A 1024 -41.68 -25.39 -3.97
C ARG A 1024 -40.48 -25.38 -3.03
N MET A 1025 -40.64 -24.84 -1.82
CA MET A 1025 -39.63 -24.87 -0.75
C MET A 1025 -39.12 -26.30 -0.50
N VAL A 1026 -40.01 -27.25 -0.23
CA VAL A 1026 -39.62 -28.66 0.02
C VAL A 1026 -38.96 -29.27 -1.22
N SER A 1027 -39.51 -29.04 -2.42
CA SER A 1027 -38.94 -29.59 -3.67
C SER A 1027 -37.56 -29.05 -4.04
N SER A 1028 -37.18 -27.88 -3.52
CA SER A 1028 -35.88 -27.25 -3.78
C SER A 1028 -34.70 -28.00 -3.14
N ASN A 1029 -34.98 -28.84 -2.13
CA ASN A 1029 -34.00 -29.51 -1.28
C ASN A 1029 -33.05 -28.58 -0.50
N ALA A 1030 -33.29 -27.25 -0.50
CA ALA A 1030 -32.48 -26.29 0.26
C ALA A 1030 -32.68 -26.45 1.79
N PRO A 1031 -31.62 -26.31 2.61
CA PRO A 1031 -31.75 -26.32 4.07
C PRO A 1031 -32.34 -25.03 4.65
N PHE A 1032 -32.36 -23.92 3.90
CA PHE A 1032 -32.91 -22.62 4.34
C PHE A 1032 -33.83 -22.01 3.26
N ALA A 1033 -34.71 -21.09 3.66
CA ALA A 1033 -35.56 -20.33 2.75
C ALA A 1033 -35.78 -18.87 3.18
N ARG A 1034 -36.07 -17.99 2.20
CA ARG A 1034 -36.36 -16.56 2.42
C ARG A 1034 -37.17 -15.91 1.28
N LYS A 1035 -37.94 -14.85 1.53
CA LYS A 1035 -38.10 -14.12 2.81
C LYS A 1035 -39.45 -14.43 3.46
N PHE A 1036 -39.50 -14.65 4.77
CA PHE A 1036 -40.77 -14.83 5.49
C PHE A 1036 -41.33 -13.51 6.07
N GLY A 1037 -42.65 -13.47 6.25
CA GLY A 1037 -43.34 -12.44 7.03
C GLY A 1037 -43.19 -12.66 8.55
N ARG A 1038 -43.42 -11.61 9.35
CA ARG A 1038 -43.45 -11.75 10.82
C ARG A 1038 -44.73 -12.51 11.22
N GLY A 1039 -44.57 -13.72 11.74
CA GLY A 1039 -45.71 -14.57 12.14
C GLY A 1039 -46.54 -15.09 10.97
N ASP A 1040 -45.93 -15.31 9.79
CA ASP A 1040 -46.63 -15.90 8.65
C ASP A 1040 -47.03 -17.36 8.94
N PRO A 1041 -48.29 -17.79 8.67
CA PRO A 1041 -48.75 -19.17 8.89
C PRO A 1041 -47.91 -20.26 8.21
N VAL A 1042 -47.13 -19.93 7.17
CA VAL A 1042 -46.20 -20.90 6.58
C VAL A 1042 -45.09 -21.32 7.56
N LEU A 1043 -44.70 -20.46 8.52
CA LEU A 1043 -43.72 -20.80 9.56
C LEU A 1043 -44.27 -21.88 10.49
N ASP A 1044 -45.55 -21.80 10.85
CA ASP A 1044 -46.22 -22.81 11.69
C ASP A 1044 -46.31 -24.15 10.95
N LYS A 1045 -46.51 -24.10 9.63
CA LYS A 1045 -46.47 -25.29 8.77
C LYS A 1045 -45.07 -25.89 8.66
N ILE A 1046 -44.02 -25.07 8.53
CA ILE A 1046 -42.62 -25.55 8.52
C ILE A 1046 -42.25 -26.19 9.86
N ASP A 1047 -42.58 -25.52 10.97
CA ASP A 1047 -42.34 -26.04 12.31
C ASP A 1047 -43.01 -27.40 12.54
N LYS A 1048 -44.25 -27.57 12.07
CA LYS A 1048 -45.00 -28.82 12.21
C LYS A 1048 -44.60 -29.92 11.22
N GLU A 1049 -44.41 -29.62 9.94
CA GLU A 1049 -44.25 -30.65 8.89
C GLU A 1049 -42.78 -30.95 8.55
N LEU A 1050 -41.82 -30.06 8.88
CA LEU A 1050 -40.41 -30.22 8.52
C LEU A 1050 -39.45 -30.26 9.72
N LEU A 1051 -39.85 -29.72 10.86
CA LEU A 1051 -38.99 -29.58 12.07
C LEU A 1051 -39.56 -30.28 13.32
N ASP A 1052 -40.78 -30.82 13.24
CA ASP A 1052 -41.53 -31.51 14.31
C ASP A 1052 -41.53 -30.77 15.67
N ARG A 1053 -41.71 -29.44 15.66
CA ARG A 1053 -41.61 -28.59 16.86
C ARG A 1053 -42.82 -27.70 17.09
N ASP A 1054 -43.05 -27.38 18.36
CA ASP A 1054 -43.90 -26.24 18.74
C ASP A 1054 -43.22 -24.91 18.32
N PRO A 1055 -43.97 -23.86 17.92
CA PRO A 1055 -43.42 -22.57 17.52
C PRO A 1055 -42.47 -21.91 18.54
N ASP A 1056 -42.70 -22.14 19.84
CA ASP A 1056 -41.85 -21.70 20.95
C ASP A 1056 -40.90 -22.79 21.50
N GLY A 1057 -41.04 -24.04 21.06
CA GLY A 1057 -40.23 -25.19 21.52
C GLY A 1057 -38.86 -25.29 20.83
N PHE A 1058 -38.00 -26.20 21.28
CA PHE A 1058 -36.78 -26.57 20.54
C PHE A 1058 -37.07 -27.73 19.57
N VAL A 1059 -36.24 -27.91 18.53
CA VAL A 1059 -36.33 -29.05 17.60
C VAL A 1059 -36.05 -30.37 18.35
N PRO A 1060 -36.93 -31.39 18.28
CA PRO A 1060 -36.66 -32.71 18.83
C PRO A 1060 -35.39 -33.34 18.26
N SER A 1061 -34.56 -33.89 19.13
CA SER A 1061 -33.19 -34.29 18.83
C SER A 1061 -32.61 -35.06 20.03
N ALA A 1062 -31.54 -35.83 19.82
CA ALA A 1062 -31.00 -36.70 20.87
C ALA A 1062 -30.58 -35.92 22.14
N TRP A 1063 -30.05 -34.70 22.00
CA TRP A 1063 -29.73 -33.85 23.16
C TRP A 1063 -30.98 -33.31 23.87
N TYR A 1064 -32.07 -33.02 23.15
CA TYR A 1064 -33.26 -32.37 23.71
C TYR A 1064 -34.16 -33.32 24.49
N ASP A 1065 -34.34 -34.56 24.02
CA ASP A 1065 -35.11 -35.57 24.76
C ASP A 1065 -34.49 -35.88 26.12
N ASN A 1066 -33.15 -35.89 26.19
CA ASN A 1066 -32.39 -36.06 27.43
C ASN A 1066 -32.58 -34.89 28.44
N LEU A 1067 -33.16 -33.74 28.05
CA LEU A 1067 -33.62 -32.72 29.02
C LEU A 1067 -34.96 -33.10 29.66
N LYS A 1068 -35.82 -33.87 28.96
CA LYS A 1068 -37.19 -34.18 29.41
C LYS A 1068 -37.25 -35.40 30.34
N THR A 1069 -36.24 -36.28 30.29
CA THR A 1069 -36.23 -37.56 31.03
C THR A 1069 -35.69 -37.50 32.46
N ASP A 1070 -34.99 -36.42 32.86
CA ASP A 1070 -34.23 -36.36 34.12
C ASP A 1070 -34.98 -35.66 35.26
N THR A 1071 -36.29 -35.88 35.39
CA THR A 1071 -37.14 -35.29 36.45
C THR A 1071 -36.93 -35.93 37.83
N GLY A 1072 -35.79 -36.58 38.07
CA GLY A 1072 -35.54 -37.45 39.23
C GLY A 1072 -34.60 -36.92 40.30
N ASN A 1073 -33.81 -35.88 40.03
CA ASN A 1073 -32.83 -35.31 40.98
C ASN A 1073 -32.65 -33.79 40.80
N ASN A 1074 -32.18 -33.11 41.86
CA ASN A 1074 -32.02 -31.65 41.91
C ASN A 1074 -30.79 -31.10 41.13
N LEU A 1075 -30.64 -31.50 39.87
CA LEU A 1075 -29.70 -30.90 38.91
C LEU A 1075 -30.47 -30.60 37.62
N PRO A 1076 -30.56 -29.34 37.14
CA PRO A 1076 -31.54 -28.99 36.10
C PRO A 1076 -31.44 -29.78 34.79
N PHE A 1077 -30.25 -30.17 34.30
CA PHE A 1077 -30.08 -30.91 33.04
C PHE A 1077 -28.81 -31.79 33.01
N ALA A 1078 -28.96 -33.09 32.75
CA ALA A 1078 -27.84 -34.05 32.59
C ALA A 1078 -27.66 -34.55 31.13
N VAL A 1079 -27.47 -33.63 30.18
CA VAL A 1079 -27.15 -33.99 28.78
C VAL A 1079 -25.80 -34.71 28.71
N ARG A 1080 -25.81 -36.04 28.53
CA ARG A 1080 -24.60 -36.88 28.50
C ARG A 1080 -23.91 -36.96 27.12
N ASN A 1081 -24.64 -36.75 26.02
CA ASN A 1081 -24.09 -36.78 24.67
C ASN A 1081 -24.70 -35.66 23.80
N VAL A 1082 -23.84 -34.99 23.02
CA VAL A 1082 -24.19 -33.90 22.08
C VAL A 1082 -23.65 -34.21 20.67
N THR A 1083 -23.09 -35.41 20.46
CA THR A 1083 -22.56 -35.89 19.18
C THR A 1083 -23.41 -36.98 18.52
N GLU A 1084 -24.48 -37.40 19.18
CA GLU A 1084 -25.51 -38.28 18.62
C GLU A 1084 -26.49 -37.44 17.80
N LEU A 1085 -26.65 -37.78 16.52
CA LEU A 1085 -27.53 -37.09 15.58
C LEU A 1085 -28.61 -38.05 15.11
N ARG A 1086 -29.85 -37.56 14.95
CA ARG A 1086 -30.97 -38.30 14.38
C ARG A 1086 -31.33 -37.76 12.98
N PRO A 1087 -30.64 -38.20 11.90
CA PRO A 1087 -30.99 -37.77 10.55
C PRO A 1087 -32.37 -38.27 10.14
N GLY A 1088 -33.21 -37.37 9.66
CA GLY A 1088 -34.52 -37.66 9.10
C GLY A 1088 -34.54 -37.48 7.58
N ALA A 1089 -35.73 -37.22 7.04
CA ALA A 1089 -35.92 -36.98 5.60
C ALA A 1089 -35.23 -35.69 5.10
N GLY A 1090 -34.88 -34.74 5.97
CA GLY A 1090 -34.16 -33.53 5.61
C GLY A 1090 -32.73 -33.82 5.13
N SER A 1091 -32.04 -34.76 5.76
CA SER A 1091 -30.68 -35.16 5.41
C SER A 1091 -30.57 -35.67 3.97
N GLN A 1092 -31.56 -36.47 3.53
CA GLN A 1092 -31.63 -37.01 2.18
C GLN A 1092 -31.84 -35.89 1.14
N ARG A 1093 -32.69 -34.90 1.45
CA ARG A 1093 -32.88 -33.69 0.61
C ARG A 1093 -31.55 -32.95 0.43
N VAL A 1094 -30.92 -32.55 1.53
CA VAL A 1094 -29.69 -31.73 1.49
C VAL A 1094 -28.55 -32.51 0.84
N LYS A 1095 -28.43 -33.83 1.07
CA LYS A 1095 -27.46 -34.68 0.38
C LYS A 1095 -27.70 -34.70 -1.14
N ALA A 1096 -28.95 -34.85 -1.59
CA ALA A 1096 -29.29 -34.83 -3.02
C ALA A 1096 -28.96 -33.47 -3.68
N LEU A 1097 -29.27 -32.35 -3.01
CA LEU A 1097 -28.90 -31.00 -3.47
C LEU A 1097 -27.38 -30.87 -3.63
N ILE A 1098 -26.62 -31.21 -2.59
CA ILE A 1098 -25.17 -31.07 -2.57
C ILE A 1098 -24.51 -31.98 -3.62
N THR A 1099 -24.93 -33.24 -3.75
CA THR A 1099 -24.49 -34.12 -4.84
C THR A 1099 -24.79 -33.53 -6.22
N GLY A 1100 -25.95 -32.91 -6.41
CA GLY A 1100 -26.31 -32.20 -7.65
C GLY A 1100 -25.35 -31.05 -7.98
N THR A 1101 -24.98 -30.22 -7.00
CA THR A 1101 -24.03 -29.11 -7.22
C THR A 1101 -22.62 -29.61 -7.60
N PHE A 1102 -22.15 -30.71 -7.02
CA PHE A 1102 -20.87 -31.32 -7.40
C PHE A 1102 -20.88 -31.97 -8.80
N GLN A 1103 -22.03 -32.48 -9.25
CA GLN A 1103 -22.15 -33.02 -10.61
C GLN A 1103 -21.99 -31.94 -11.69
N GLN A 1104 -22.43 -30.71 -11.41
CA GLN A 1104 -22.34 -29.55 -12.31
C GLN A 1104 -20.94 -28.91 -12.36
N MET A 1105 -20.00 -29.31 -11.49
CA MET A 1105 -18.63 -28.79 -11.51
C MET A 1105 -17.81 -29.29 -12.73
N PRO A 1106 -17.00 -28.43 -13.36
CA PRO A 1106 -16.09 -28.85 -14.42
C PRO A 1106 -14.99 -29.79 -13.90
N HIS A 1107 -14.40 -30.59 -14.80
CA HIS A 1107 -13.55 -31.77 -14.54
C HIS A 1107 -12.38 -31.66 -13.53
N ARG A 1108 -12.05 -30.49 -12.98
CA ARG A 1108 -10.96 -30.32 -12.00
C ARG A 1108 -11.24 -30.87 -10.60
N HIS A 1109 -12.49 -31.19 -10.26
CA HIS A 1109 -12.88 -31.71 -8.93
C HIS A 1109 -13.23 -33.21 -8.93
N LEU A 1110 -12.69 -33.98 -9.88
CA LEU A 1110 -12.95 -35.43 -10.01
C LEU A 1110 -12.69 -36.24 -8.72
N TYR A 1111 -11.74 -35.81 -7.90
CA TYR A 1111 -11.38 -36.46 -6.63
C TYR A 1111 -12.45 -36.37 -5.53
N LEU A 1112 -13.44 -35.48 -5.66
CA LEU A 1112 -14.56 -35.39 -4.70
C LEU A 1112 -15.71 -36.35 -5.02
N ARG A 1113 -15.76 -36.94 -6.22
CA ARG A 1113 -16.85 -37.84 -6.63
C ARG A 1113 -16.87 -39.20 -5.89
N PRO A 1114 -15.74 -39.87 -5.59
CA PRO A 1114 -15.74 -41.14 -4.85
C PRO A 1114 -16.33 -41.04 -3.44
N LEU A 1115 -16.02 -39.95 -2.71
CA LEU A 1115 -16.44 -39.71 -1.32
C LEU A 1115 -17.97 -39.64 -1.11
N LEU A 1116 -18.74 -39.53 -2.18
CA LEU A 1116 -20.22 -39.52 -2.15
C LEU A 1116 -20.85 -40.78 -2.76
N ALA A 1117 -20.04 -41.69 -3.34
CA ALA A 1117 -20.50 -42.93 -3.96
C ALA A 1117 -20.52 -44.12 -2.98
N GLU A 1118 -19.61 -44.15 -2.01
CA GLU A 1118 -19.49 -45.20 -0.98
C GLU A 1118 -20.57 -45.07 0.11
N ASN A 1119 -21.83 -45.33 -0.24
CA ASN A 1119 -22.84 -45.87 0.70
C ASN A 1119 -24.10 -46.42 0.00
N THR A 1120 -23.98 -46.95 -1.22
CA THR A 1120 -25.11 -47.55 -1.97
C THR A 1120 -25.27 -49.06 -1.77
N ASN A 1121 -24.42 -49.68 -0.95
CA ASN A 1121 -24.46 -51.11 -0.62
C ASN A 1121 -24.79 -51.34 0.87
N GLN A 1122 -26.07 -51.45 1.18
CA GLN A 1122 -26.60 -52.14 2.36
C GLN A 1122 -27.80 -53.00 1.95
N PRO A 1123 -27.86 -54.28 2.36
CA PRO A 1123 -29.03 -54.79 3.05
C PRO A 1123 -29.09 -54.22 4.48
#